data_AF-A0A535A0Q0-F1
#
_entry.id   AF-A0A535A0Q0-F1
#
_cell.length_a   1.000
_cell.length_b   1.000
_cell.length_c   1.000
_cell.angle_alpha   90.00
_cell.angle_beta   90.00
_cell.angle_gamma   90.00
#
_symmetry.space_group_name_H-M   'P 1'
#
loop_
_entity.id
_entity.type
_entity.pdbx_description
1 polymer ?
#
loop_
_entity_poly.entity_id
_entity_poly.type
_entity_poly.pdbx_seq_one_letter_code
_entity_poly.pdbx_strand_id
1 'polypeptide(L)'
;MRRLGGVGGGLARAWLLVVLVPLLGDLRASAAAPQRLAASSLSPLRGTITDVGRADPNRRHSAVVGLVPRNPEALEAFLADVQDPSSPRYRQFLTQDEFNALYAPTEAAEQAVVAHLEASGLRVTQRFSNRLLVGATGNVGATERAFGVEIHDLLLGGTRHYSALDEPWLPADIAPLVSGVLGLDDLVAMRARPRARAVPLAVIGTNCCHLGPPDVATFYGNRPELDGSGETVAIAGVYAWRESDNTTFNARWGLPPLPAGSGQVCTGQSTASGCQFSTASSLEIALDVEYVHGTAPGARILNYMAASTSLADFPPMYNRIVLDNPGHIVSTSWGGCEINTSSAAQHMADNIFANGNAIGQSWFAASGDDGSRDCRRRLNVDHPANSPHVMGVGGTTPTCSGGLTPSNPACLGYGSERGWSGSGGGLSRVFARPAFQVGCGVPAGTLRLVPDVALEADLAPGNFVFEAGQWWVVGGTSLGAPQWAGFLAELHGRTGGAGFGNPGARLYSLCRTPAFHDITVGSNGDYSAAAGYDLVTGLGTIDADEFFARTLPTTTTTTLPPVCRLDLDGDGIASVATDVVYLSRGLLGLTPVPPSFRTGGAVIPPDSVIADRISQLGNAIDVDGNGVVSVSTDVVYISRRLLGLTPVPPSFRLSDSSIASDAVIAARVDALCPH
;
A
#
# COMPACT_ATOMS: atom_id res chain seq x y z
N MET A 1 8.30 -91.25 21.69
CA MET A 1 9.06 -91.38 22.96
C MET A 1 8.25 -90.65 24.05
N ARG A 2 7.95 -91.24 25.23
CA ARG A 2 8.54 -90.93 26.56
C ARG A 2 8.86 -89.43 26.79
N ARG A 3 8.53 -88.73 27.89
CA ARG A 3 7.77 -88.93 29.17
C ARG A 3 7.70 -87.50 29.84
N LEU A 4 6.83 -87.03 30.76
CA LEU A 4 5.69 -87.42 31.65
C LEU A 4 4.70 -86.21 31.72
N GLY A 5 3.54 -86.20 32.42
CA GLY A 5 2.76 -87.28 33.05
C GLY A 5 2.12 -86.97 34.44
N GLY A 6 1.05 -86.15 34.51
CA GLY A 6 0.23 -85.89 35.72
C GLY A 6 0.20 -84.41 36.16
N VAL A 7 -0.77 -83.86 36.91
CA VAL A 7 -2.05 -84.30 37.55
C VAL A 7 -2.96 -83.04 37.49
N GLY A 8 -4.26 -83.01 37.20
CA GLY A 8 -5.39 -83.82 37.68
C GLY A 8 -6.24 -82.96 38.64
N GLY A 9 -7.42 -82.52 38.20
CA GLY A 9 -8.32 -81.64 38.96
C GLY A 9 -9.40 -81.02 38.05
N GLY A 10 -10.66 -81.34 38.28
CA GLY A 10 -11.78 -80.90 37.45
C GLY A 10 -12.75 -79.98 38.19
N LEU A 11 -13.46 -79.15 37.45
CA LEU A 11 -14.66 -78.41 37.89
C LEU A 11 -15.52 -78.08 36.65
N ALA A 12 -16.82 -77.84 36.85
CA ALA A 12 -17.79 -77.79 35.77
C ALA A 12 -17.70 -76.51 34.91
N ARG A 13 -18.01 -76.63 33.60
CA ARG A 13 -18.28 -75.50 32.72
C ARG A 13 -19.79 -75.40 32.44
N ALA A 14 -20.42 -74.37 33.01
CA ALA A 14 -21.75 -73.93 32.60
C ALA A 14 -21.66 -73.21 31.24
N TRP A 15 -22.73 -73.28 30.45
CA TRP A 15 -22.85 -72.53 29.19
C TRP A 15 -23.33 -71.11 29.49
N LEU A 16 -22.46 -70.14 29.28
CA LEU A 16 -22.77 -68.71 29.42
C LEU A 16 -23.25 -68.16 28.07
N LEU A 17 -24.54 -67.83 27.96
CA LEU A 17 -25.03 -67.01 26.85
C LEU A 17 -24.47 -65.59 27.01
N VAL A 18 -23.73 -65.13 26.01
CA VAL A 18 -23.31 -63.73 25.91
C VAL A 18 -24.45 -62.92 25.30
N VAL A 19 -25.18 -62.19 26.14
CA VAL A 19 -26.13 -61.17 25.69
C VAL A 19 -25.34 -59.91 25.32
N LEU A 20 -25.27 -59.57 24.03
CA LEU A 20 -24.80 -58.25 23.62
C LEU A 20 -25.86 -57.21 23.98
N VAL A 21 -25.59 -56.43 25.02
CA VAL A 21 -26.28 -55.15 25.27
C VAL A 21 -25.58 -54.08 24.44
N PRO A 22 -26.26 -53.35 23.54
CA PRO A 22 -25.66 -52.23 22.84
C PRO A 22 -25.43 -51.08 23.83
N LEU A 23 -24.18 -50.86 24.22
CA LEU A 23 -23.76 -49.65 24.92
C LEU A 23 -23.83 -48.46 23.96
N LEU A 24 -25.00 -47.84 23.88
CA LEU A 24 -25.16 -46.48 23.37
C LEU A 24 -24.47 -45.52 24.36
N GLY A 25 -23.14 -45.43 24.23
CA GLY A 25 -22.35 -44.43 24.91
C GLY A 25 -22.75 -43.05 24.42
N ASP A 26 -23.26 -42.22 25.31
CA ASP A 26 -23.69 -40.85 25.04
C ASP A 26 -22.45 -40.00 24.73
N LEU A 27 -21.99 -40.02 23.47
CA LEU A 27 -20.85 -39.29 22.94
C LEU A 27 -21.16 -37.78 22.86
N ARG A 28 -21.42 -37.19 24.02
CA ARG A 28 -21.37 -35.75 24.22
C ARG A 28 -19.92 -35.33 24.04
N ALA A 29 -19.62 -34.78 22.88
CA ALA A 29 -18.39 -34.04 22.68
C ALA A 29 -18.34 -32.96 23.77
N SER A 30 -17.38 -33.09 24.69
CA SER A 30 -17.17 -32.07 25.72
C SER A 30 -16.75 -30.80 25.00
N ALA A 31 -17.63 -29.79 24.99
CA ALA A 31 -17.28 -28.47 24.47
C ALA A 31 -15.99 -28.02 25.17
N ALA A 32 -14.97 -27.70 24.38
CA ALA A 32 -13.69 -27.26 24.91
C ALA A 32 -13.88 -25.93 25.63
N ALA A 33 -13.25 -25.78 26.80
CA ALA A 33 -13.44 -24.59 27.65
C ALA A 33 -13.07 -23.31 26.87
N PRO A 34 -13.84 -22.21 27.01
CA PRO A 34 -13.55 -20.96 26.33
C PRO A 34 -12.11 -20.48 26.55
N GLN A 35 -11.53 -19.85 25.54
CA GLN A 35 -10.16 -19.36 25.55
C GLN A 35 -10.15 -17.84 25.39
N ARG A 36 -9.28 -17.19 26.17
CA ARG A 36 -8.95 -15.77 26.03
C ARG A 36 -8.09 -15.55 24.78
N LEU A 37 -8.31 -14.44 24.09
CA LEU A 37 -7.52 -14.08 22.91
C LEU A 37 -6.06 -13.79 23.26
N ALA A 38 -5.15 -14.10 22.32
CA ALA A 38 -3.71 -13.93 22.50
C ALA A 38 -3.30 -12.43 22.56
N ALA A 39 -3.91 -11.59 21.73
CA ALA A 39 -3.72 -10.14 21.76
C ALA A 39 -4.68 -9.48 22.77
N SER A 40 -4.17 -8.49 23.51
CA SER A 40 -4.98 -7.57 24.32
C SER A 40 -5.91 -6.79 23.38
N SER A 41 -7.21 -6.96 23.57
CA SER A 41 -8.27 -6.29 22.81
C SER A 41 -8.63 -4.94 23.41
N LEU A 42 -8.51 -4.81 24.74
CA LEU A 42 -8.80 -3.58 25.48
C LEU A 42 -7.59 -2.65 25.56
N SER A 43 -7.84 -1.33 25.57
CA SER A 43 -6.81 -0.31 25.79
C SER A 43 -6.07 -0.51 27.13
N PRO A 44 -4.74 -0.32 27.18
CA PRO A 44 -4.00 -0.23 28.44
C PRO A 44 -4.40 0.94 29.35
N LEU A 45 -5.14 1.94 28.85
CA LEU A 45 -5.65 3.06 29.66
C LEU A 45 -6.64 2.61 30.74
N ARG A 46 -7.21 1.39 30.65
CA ARG A 46 -8.07 0.81 31.69
C ARG A 46 -7.45 0.78 33.10
N GLY A 47 -6.12 0.83 33.21
CA GLY A 47 -5.41 0.99 34.49
C GLY A 47 -5.50 2.39 35.12
N THR A 48 -6.22 3.34 34.50
CA THR A 48 -6.30 4.76 34.92
C THR A 48 -7.73 5.29 35.03
N ILE A 49 -8.73 4.40 34.98
CA ILE A 49 -10.16 4.73 35.02
C ILE A 49 -10.70 4.76 36.45
N THR A 50 -11.85 5.42 36.63
CA THR A 50 -12.76 5.20 37.76
C THR A 50 -14.00 4.49 37.25
N ASP A 51 -14.28 3.28 37.74
CA ASP A 51 -15.54 2.57 37.46
C ASP A 51 -16.74 3.30 38.06
N VAL A 52 -17.84 3.40 37.30
CA VAL A 52 -19.15 3.95 37.74
C VAL A 52 -20.21 2.85 37.88
N GLY A 53 -19.90 1.63 37.44
CA GLY A 53 -20.77 0.46 37.44
C GLY A 53 -21.18 0.01 36.03
N ARG A 54 -21.80 -1.17 35.95
CA ARG A 54 -22.23 -1.80 34.69
C ARG A 54 -23.09 -0.85 33.84
N ALA A 55 -22.81 -0.82 32.54
CA ALA A 55 -23.59 -0.09 31.56
C ALA A 55 -25.00 -0.69 31.38
N ASP A 56 -25.94 0.11 30.84
CA ASP A 56 -27.28 -0.38 30.49
C ASP A 56 -27.19 -1.51 29.44
N PRO A 57 -27.66 -2.74 29.74
CA PRO A 57 -27.58 -3.88 28.82
C PRO A 57 -28.35 -3.67 27.51
N ASN A 58 -29.25 -2.68 27.45
CA ASN A 58 -30.01 -2.31 26.25
C ASN A 58 -29.33 -1.23 25.40
N ARG A 59 -28.27 -0.57 25.90
CA ARG A 59 -27.50 0.43 25.15
C ARG A 59 -26.99 -0.20 23.85
N ARG A 60 -27.18 0.49 22.72
CA ARG A 60 -26.68 0.05 21.41
C ARG A 60 -25.15 -0.05 21.44
N HIS A 61 -24.63 -1.08 20.77
CA HIS A 61 -23.22 -1.39 20.75
C HIS A 61 -22.81 -1.89 19.36
N SER A 62 -21.57 -1.61 18.97
CA SER A 62 -20.90 -2.16 17.78
C SER A 62 -19.71 -2.99 18.23
N ALA A 63 -19.29 -3.96 17.42
CA ALA A 63 -18.04 -4.69 17.63
C ALA A 63 -17.42 -5.03 16.27
N VAL A 64 -16.10 -5.00 16.17
CA VAL A 64 -15.34 -5.44 15.00
C VAL A 64 -14.43 -6.58 15.43
N VAL A 65 -14.72 -7.79 14.95
CA VAL A 65 -13.87 -8.96 15.19
C VAL A 65 -12.85 -9.04 14.06
N GLY A 66 -11.57 -8.98 14.41
CA GLY A 66 -10.48 -9.21 13.47
C GLY A 66 -10.12 -10.69 13.40
N LEU A 67 -9.79 -11.18 12.22
CA LEU A 67 -9.32 -12.55 12.00
C LEU A 67 -7.80 -12.57 11.74
N VAL A 68 -7.19 -13.74 11.90
CA VAL A 68 -5.74 -13.95 11.68
C VAL A 68 -5.50 -14.46 10.25
N PRO A 69 -4.61 -13.83 9.45
CA PRO A 69 -4.19 -14.38 8.16
C PRO A 69 -3.60 -15.79 8.28
N ARG A 70 -3.86 -16.63 7.28
CA ARG A 70 -3.18 -17.92 7.12
C ARG A 70 -1.73 -17.70 6.71
N ASN A 71 -0.86 -18.58 7.20
CA ASN A 71 0.56 -18.66 6.81
C ASN A 71 1.32 -17.32 6.93
N PRO A 72 1.26 -16.59 8.07
CA PRO A 72 1.84 -15.25 8.17
C PRO A 72 3.34 -15.21 7.85
N GLU A 73 4.13 -16.19 8.29
CA GLU A 73 5.56 -16.32 7.93
C GLU A 73 5.80 -16.38 6.41
N ALA A 74 4.87 -16.98 5.65
CA ALA A 74 4.93 -17.05 4.19
C ALA A 74 4.34 -15.82 3.49
N LEU A 75 3.57 -14.99 4.20
CA LEU A 75 3.16 -13.65 3.74
C LEU A 75 4.34 -12.68 3.89
N GLU A 76 4.98 -12.65 5.06
CA GLU A 76 6.21 -11.86 5.31
C GLU A 76 7.32 -12.20 4.31
N ALA A 77 7.56 -13.50 4.05
CA ALA A 77 8.54 -13.94 3.06
C ALA A 77 8.14 -13.64 1.61
N PHE A 78 6.85 -13.51 1.31
CA PHE A 78 6.39 -13.01 -0.01
C PHE A 78 6.61 -11.49 -0.12
N LEU A 79 6.24 -10.74 0.91
CA LEU A 79 6.38 -9.29 0.98
C LEU A 79 7.86 -8.86 0.89
N ALA A 80 8.77 -9.53 1.60
CA ALA A 80 10.21 -9.28 1.46
C ALA A 80 10.67 -9.42 -0.01
N ASP A 81 10.28 -10.51 -0.67
CA ASP A 81 10.68 -10.82 -2.04
C ASP A 81 10.06 -9.90 -3.11
N VAL A 82 8.82 -9.40 -2.96
CA VAL A 82 8.22 -8.53 -3.99
C VAL A 82 8.56 -7.06 -3.83
N GLN A 83 9.13 -6.66 -2.68
CA GLN A 83 9.46 -5.27 -2.34
C GLN A 83 10.97 -4.99 -2.44
N ASP A 84 11.84 -6.00 -2.40
CA ASP A 84 13.28 -5.87 -2.61
C ASP A 84 13.64 -5.63 -4.10
N PRO A 85 14.23 -4.48 -4.48
CA PRO A 85 14.62 -4.20 -5.87
C PRO A 85 15.68 -5.15 -6.46
N SER A 86 16.33 -5.98 -5.66
CA SER A 86 17.30 -7.00 -6.11
C SER A 86 16.68 -8.37 -6.35
N SER A 87 15.41 -8.57 -5.97
CA SER A 87 14.70 -9.84 -6.09
C SER A 87 14.18 -10.09 -7.52
N PRO A 88 14.23 -11.33 -8.04
CA PRO A 88 13.58 -11.69 -9.30
C PRO A 88 12.04 -11.66 -9.23
N ARG A 89 11.46 -11.46 -8.03
CA ARG A 89 10.02 -11.26 -7.81
C ARG A 89 9.64 -9.79 -7.59
N TYR A 90 10.58 -8.85 -7.70
CA TYR A 90 10.31 -7.42 -7.46
C TYR A 90 9.11 -6.92 -8.30
N ARG A 91 8.16 -6.29 -7.62
CA ARG A 91 6.89 -5.77 -8.16
C ARG A 91 5.95 -6.81 -8.83
N GLN A 92 6.16 -8.10 -8.58
CA GLN A 92 5.22 -9.16 -8.97
C GLN A 92 4.19 -9.39 -7.86
N PHE A 93 3.37 -8.37 -7.62
CA PHE A 93 2.31 -8.39 -6.60
C PHE A 93 1.17 -9.35 -6.96
N LEU A 94 0.38 -9.73 -5.96
CA LEU A 94 -0.80 -10.56 -6.14
C LEU A 94 -2.00 -9.73 -6.63
N THR A 95 -2.92 -10.37 -7.33
CA THR A 95 -4.31 -9.91 -7.31
C THR A 95 -4.91 -10.12 -5.91
N GLN A 96 -5.96 -9.35 -5.58
CA GLN A 96 -6.65 -9.53 -4.30
C GLN A 96 -7.22 -10.95 -4.14
N ASP A 97 -7.62 -11.63 -5.23
CA ASP A 97 -8.12 -13.00 -5.18
C ASP A 97 -7.03 -14.05 -4.96
N GLU A 98 -5.80 -13.83 -5.44
CA GLU A 98 -4.65 -14.68 -5.09
C GLU A 98 -4.28 -14.52 -3.62
N PHE A 99 -4.29 -13.29 -3.08
CA PHE A 99 -4.18 -13.11 -1.62
C PHE A 99 -5.33 -13.82 -0.88
N ASN A 100 -6.56 -13.74 -1.40
CA ASN A 100 -7.73 -14.40 -0.80
C ASN A 100 -7.60 -15.93 -0.79
N ALA A 101 -6.92 -16.52 -1.78
CA ALA A 101 -6.63 -17.94 -1.88
C ALA A 101 -5.45 -18.38 -0.98
N LEU A 102 -4.39 -17.59 -0.91
CA LEU A 102 -3.15 -17.93 -0.19
C LEU A 102 -3.18 -17.60 1.31
N TYR A 103 -3.59 -16.37 1.65
CA TYR A 103 -3.32 -15.75 2.96
C TYR A 103 -4.55 -15.29 3.73
N ALA A 104 -5.65 -14.91 3.07
CA ALA A 104 -6.89 -14.57 3.79
C ALA A 104 -7.40 -15.75 4.65
N PRO A 105 -8.09 -15.49 5.79
CA PRO A 105 -8.86 -16.49 6.53
C PRO A 105 -9.77 -17.34 5.63
N THR A 106 -10.13 -18.56 6.03
CA THR A 106 -11.05 -19.38 5.23
C THR A 106 -12.49 -18.90 5.40
N GLU A 107 -13.36 -19.18 4.42
CA GLU A 107 -14.80 -18.93 4.53
C GLU A 107 -15.41 -19.65 5.73
N ALA A 108 -14.92 -20.86 6.05
CA ALA A 108 -15.35 -21.62 7.22
C ALA A 108 -14.95 -20.93 8.54
N ALA A 109 -13.75 -20.33 8.61
CA ALA A 109 -13.29 -19.58 9.78
C ALA A 109 -14.12 -18.30 10.00
N GLU A 110 -14.37 -17.54 8.94
CA GLU A 110 -15.25 -16.36 8.99
C GLU A 110 -16.68 -16.76 9.36
N GLN A 111 -17.21 -17.85 8.79
CA GLN A 111 -18.57 -18.29 9.06
C GLN A 111 -18.76 -18.85 10.48
N ALA A 112 -17.71 -19.40 11.10
CA ALA A 112 -17.72 -19.78 12.52
C ALA A 112 -17.84 -18.54 13.43
N VAL A 113 -17.05 -17.48 13.15
CA VAL A 113 -17.16 -16.18 13.84
C VAL A 113 -18.57 -15.59 13.66
N VAL A 114 -19.08 -15.55 12.43
CA VAL A 114 -20.44 -15.05 12.12
C VAL A 114 -21.51 -15.80 12.91
N ALA A 115 -21.49 -17.14 12.88
CA ALA A 115 -22.49 -17.96 13.57
C ALA A 115 -22.47 -17.77 15.10
N HIS A 116 -21.29 -17.58 15.70
CA HIS A 116 -21.15 -17.29 17.13
C HIS A 116 -21.69 -15.91 17.53
N LEU A 117 -21.43 -14.88 16.72
CA LEU A 117 -21.98 -13.54 16.92
C LEU A 117 -23.51 -13.54 16.82
N GLU A 118 -24.06 -14.22 15.80
CA GLU A 118 -25.51 -14.34 15.59
C GLU A 118 -26.20 -15.15 16.70
N ALA A 119 -25.63 -16.28 17.11
CA ALA A 119 -26.13 -17.08 18.23
C ALA A 119 -26.13 -16.32 19.57
N SER A 120 -25.20 -15.37 19.74
CA SER A 120 -25.12 -14.49 20.92
C SER A 120 -26.16 -13.36 20.91
N GLY A 121 -26.81 -13.11 19.77
CA GLY A 121 -27.80 -12.05 19.56
C GLY A 121 -27.24 -10.75 18.97
N LEU A 122 -26.03 -10.77 18.40
CA LEU A 122 -25.51 -9.68 17.59
C LEU A 122 -25.93 -9.87 16.12
N ARG A 123 -26.18 -8.78 15.39
CA ARG A 123 -26.45 -8.83 13.95
C ARG A 123 -25.18 -8.44 13.21
N VAL A 124 -24.66 -9.34 12.38
CA VAL A 124 -23.54 -9.01 11.48
C VAL A 124 -23.99 -7.93 10.49
N THR A 125 -23.13 -6.94 10.28
CA THR A 125 -23.39 -5.74 9.46
C THR A 125 -22.34 -5.51 8.39
N GLN A 126 -21.13 -6.03 8.56
CA GLN A 126 -20.04 -5.93 7.60
C GLN A 126 -19.31 -7.27 7.53
N ARG A 127 -19.10 -7.74 6.30
CA ARG A 127 -18.19 -8.83 5.90
C ARG A 127 -17.41 -8.34 4.70
N PHE A 128 -16.21 -8.86 4.51
CA PHE A 128 -15.26 -8.37 3.51
C PHE A 128 -14.70 -9.56 2.71
N SER A 129 -14.40 -9.39 1.42
CA SER A 129 -13.96 -10.50 0.55
C SER A 129 -12.62 -11.13 0.95
N ASN A 130 -11.73 -10.34 1.56
CA ASN A 130 -10.50 -10.84 2.21
C ASN A 130 -10.70 -11.40 3.63
N ARG A 131 -11.93 -11.34 4.17
CA ARG A 131 -12.37 -12.00 5.41
C ARG A 131 -11.54 -11.65 6.66
N LEU A 132 -10.77 -10.57 6.62
CA LEU A 132 -9.92 -10.10 7.73
C LEU A 132 -10.74 -9.48 8.88
N LEU A 133 -11.95 -9.01 8.63
CA LEU A 133 -12.83 -8.36 9.61
C LEU A 133 -14.27 -8.88 9.49
N VAL A 134 -14.95 -9.02 10.62
CA VAL A 134 -16.41 -9.17 10.72
C VAL A 134 -16.95 -8.09 11.66
N GLY A 135 -17.72 -7.14 11.11
CA GLY A 135 -18.37 -6.08 11.89
C GLY A 135 -19.80 -6.46 12.26
N ALA A 136 -20.19 -6.28 13.52
CA ALA A 136 -21.52 -6.61 14.03
C ALA A 136 -22.07 -5.53 14.97
N THR A 137 -23.40 -5.49 15.13
CA THR A 137 -24.11 -4.53 15.99
C THR A 137 -25.23 -5.19 16.79
N GLY A 138 -25.45 -4.71 18.01
CA GLY A 138 -26.49 -5.21 18.91
C GLY A 138 -26.69 -4.27 20.11
N ASN A 139 -26.85 -4.86 21.29
CA ASN A 139 -26.84 -4.15 22.57
C ASN A 139 -25.75 -4.71 23.49
N VAL A 140 -25.39 -3.97 24.54
CA VAL A 140 -24.39 -4.37 25.54
C VAL A 140 -24.58 -5.81 26.02
N GLY A 141 -25.81 -6.21 26.38
CA GLY A 141 -26.08 -7.56 26.87
C GLY A 141 -25.82 -8.67 25.84
N ALA A 142 -25.86 -8.38 24.53
CA ALA A 142 -25.45 -9.31 23.48
C ALA A 142 -23.93 -9.34 23.28
N THR A 143 -23.26 -8.19 23.38
CA THR A 143 -21.79 -8.08 23.37
C THR A 143 -21.17 -8.85 24.55
N GLU A 144 -21.70 -8.66 25.76
CA GLU A 144 -21.28 -9.36 26.98
C GLU A 144 -21.38 -10.89 26.82
N ARG A 145 -22.48 -11.41 26.25
CA ARG A 145 -22.62 -12.84 25.94
C ARG A 145 -21.67 -13.32 24.85
N ALA A 146 -21.46 -12.53 23.80
CA ALA A 146 -20.61 -12.91 22.67
C ALA A 146 -19.14 -13.04 23.05
N PHE A 147 -18.68 -12.26 24.02
CA PHE A 147 -17.25 -12.14 24.34
C PHE A 147 -16.90 -12.49 25.80
N GLY A 148 -17.86 -12.94 26.61
CA GLY A 148 -17.60 -13.36 28.00
C GLY A 148 -17.10 -12.23 28.90
N VAL A 149 -17.58 -11.01 28.70
CA VAL A 149 -17.18 -9.80 29.43
C VAL A 149 -18.37 -9.14 30.14
N GLU A 150 -18.09 -8.25 31.08
CA GLU A 150 -19.05 -7.28 31.63
C GLU A 150 -18.62 -5.87 31.23
N ILE A 151 -19.54 -5.05 30.71
CA ILE A 151 -19.23 -3.71 30.19
C ILE A 151 -19.70 -2.65 31.18
N HIS A 152 -18.80 -1.74 31.54
CA HIS A 152 -19.01 -0.71 32.55
C HIS A 152 -19.04 0.69 31.95
N ASP A 153 -19.87 1.56 32.54
CA ASP A 153 -19.68 3.00 32.44
C ASP A 153 -18.51 3.41 33.34
N LEU A 154 -17.66 4.31 32.88
CA LEU A 154 -16.47 4.75 33.61
C LEU A 154 -16.17 6.23 33.41
N LEU A 155 -15.30 6.77 34.26
CA LEU A 155 -14.69 8.09 34.09
C LEU A 155 -13.20 7.96 33.78
N LEU A 156 -12.76 8.60 32.69
CA LEU A 156 -11.35 8.80 32.36
C LEU A 156 -11.07 10.31 32.33
N GLY A 157 -10.22 10.81 33.23
CA GLY A 157 -9.94 12.25 33.35
C GLY A 157 -11.15 13.13 33.73
N GLY A 158 -12.28 12.53 34.13
CA GLY A 158 -13.56 13.21 34.38
C GLY A 158 -14.57 13.15 33.22
N THR A 159 -14.14 12.70 32.03
CA THR A 159 -15.03 12.41 30.89
C THR A 159 -15.67 11.04 31.05
N ARG A 160 -16.94 10.87 30.68
CA ARG A 160 -17.62 9.56 30.68
C ARG A 160 -17.27 8.78 29.42
N HIS A 161 -17.01 7.50 29.63
CA HIS A 161 -16.53 6.51 28.66
C HIS A 161 -17.18 5.15 28.98
N TYR A 162 -16.89 4.11 28.19
CA TYR A 162 -17.18 2.72 28.53
C TYR A 162 -16.01 1.78 28.23
N SER A 163 -15.97 0.65 28.94
CA SER A 163 -14.99 -0.42 28.72
C SER A 163 -15.54 -1.73 29.29
N ALA A 164 -15.22 -2.86 28.66
CA ALA A 164 -15.12 -4.12 29.39
C ALA A 164 -13.97 -4.04 30.42
N LEU A 165 -14.12 -4.70 31.57
CA LEU A 165 -13.04 -4.72 32.58
C LEU A 165 -12.02 -5.84 32.34
N ASP A 166 -12.49 -6.97 31.80
CA ASP A 166 -11.69 -8.16 31.47
C ASP A 166 -11.58 -8.37 29.95
N GLU A 167 -10.48 -8.99 29.51
CA GLU A 167 -10.25 -9.33 28.10
C GLU A 167 -11.26 -10.37 27.58
N PRO A 168 -11.63 -10.31 26.28
CA PRO A 168 -12.64 -11.19 25.71
C PRO A 168 -12.21 -12.66 25.63
N TRP A 169 -13.21 -13.53 25.77
CA TRP A 169 -13.16 -14.98 25.65
C TRP A 169 -14.05 -15.43 24.49
N LEU A 170 -13.58 -16.42 23.73
CA LEU A 170 -14.33 -17.08 22.65
C LEU A 170 -14.31 -18.61 22.82
N PRO A 171 -15.21 -19.35 22.15
CA PRO A 171 -15.11 -20.80 22.02
C PRO A 171 -13.71 -21.22 21.52
N ALA A 172 -13.18 -22.34 22.02
CA ALA A 172 -11.78 -22.74 21.79
C ALA A 172 -11.45 -23.09 20.32
N ASP A 173 -12.46 -23.37 19.51
CA ASP A 173 -12.40 -23.56 18.07
C ASP A 173 -12.42 -22.24 17.27
N ILE A 174 -12.84 -21.13 17.90
CA ILE A 174 -12.92 -19.79 17.30
C ILE A 174 -11.79 -18.88 17.78
N ALA A 175 -11.40 -18.95 19.06
CA ALA A 175 -10.36 -18.09 19.63
C ALA A 175 -9.02 -18.07 18.86
N PRO A 176 -8.50 -19.20 18.30
CA PRO A 176 -7.27 -19.19 17.51
C PRO A 176 -7.41 -18.52 16.13
N LEU A 177 -8.63 -18.28 15.65
CA LEU A 177 -8.93 -17.66 14.36
C LEU A 177 -8.97 -16.13 14.43
N VAL A 178 -9.01 -15.56 15.64
CA VAL A 178 -9.35 -14.17 15.92
C VAL A 178 -8.14 -13.38 16.42
N SER A 179 -7.79 -12.31 15.70
CA SER A 179 -6.69 -11.39 16.05
C SER A 179 -7.11 -10.37 17.13
N GLY A 180 -8.41 -10.20 17.38
CA GLY A 180 -8.95 -9.43 18.51
C GLY A 180 -10.40 -9.02 18.33
N VAL A 181 -10.92 -8.23 19.27
CA VAL A 181 -12.27 -7.63 19.19
C VAL A 181 -12.22 -6.14 19.57
N LEU A 182 -12.53 -5.26 18.62
CA LEU A 182 -12.59 -3.81 18.84
C LEU A 182 -14.00 -3.33 19.14
N GLY A 183 -14.08 -2.14 19.74
CA GLY A 183 -15.32 -1.53 20.21
C GLY A 183 -15.76 -1.99 21.59
N LEU A 184 -14.97 -2.84 22.28
CA LEU A 184 -15.23 -3.22 23.68
C LEU A 184 -14.85 -2.11 24.70
N ASP A 185 -14.14 -1.08 24.25
CA ASP A 185 -13.88 0.16 24.99
C ASP A 185 -13.83 1.37 24.04
N ASP A 186 -14.05 2.58 24.57
CA ASP A 186 -13.88 3.86 23.87
C ASP A 186 -12.79 4.76 24.50
N LEU A 187 -11.82 4.17 25.20
CA LEU A 187 -10.76 4.89 25.93
C LEU A 187 -9.77 5.59 24.98
N VAL A 188 -9.71 5.14 23.72
CA VAL A 188 -8.87 5.72 22.66
C VAL A 188 -9.71 6.10 21.45
N ALA A 189 -9.52 7.34 21.00
CA ALA A 189 -9.97 7.85 19.72
C ALA A 189 -8.75 8.29 18.91
N MET A 190 -8.76 7.98 17.60
CA MET A 190 -7.75 8.42 16.63
C MET A 190 -7.83 9.94 16.44
N ARG A 191 -6.69 10.57 16.15
CA ARG A 191 -6.55 12.04 16.10
C ARG A 191 -5.57 12.49 15.03
N ALA A 192 -6.04 13.33 14.12
CA ALA A 192 -5.27 14.44 13.58
C ALA A 192 -4.76 15.34 14.71
N ARG A 193 -3.55 15.91 14.59
CA ARG A 193 -3.03 16.93 15.53
C ARG A 193 -2.39 18.17 14.88
N PRO A 194 -2.89 18.66 13.72
CA PRO A 194 -2.27 19.78 13.01
C PRO A 194 -2.14 20.98 13.92
N ARG A 195 -0.91 21.47 14.06
CA ARG A 195 -0.61 22.70 14.79
C ARG A 195 -0.97 23.88 13.90
N ALA A 196 -2.12 24.51 14.14
CA ALA A 196 -2.67 25.52 13.25
C ALA A 196 -2.81 26.91 13.88
N ARG A 197 -2.72 27.95 13.05
CA ARG A 197 -3.01 29.36 13.39
C ARG A 197 -3.70 30.06 12.23
N ALA A 198 -4.91 30.58 12.47
CA ALA A 198 -5.63 31.39 11.49
C ALA A 198 -4.84 32.64 11.08
N VAL A 199 -4.90 33.01 9.80
CA VAL A 199 -4.24 34.21 9.26
C VAL A 199 -5.17 34.97 8.29
N PRO A 200 -5.15 36.32 8.28
CA PRO A 200 -5.92 37.11 7.33
C PRO A 200 -5.27 37.08 5.94
N LEU A 201 -6.06 37.16 4.87
CA LEU A 201 -5.60 37.12 3.46
C LEU A 201 -4.45 38.11 3.13
N ALA A 202 -4.37 39.24 3.84
CA ALA A 202 -3.29 40.23 3.68
C ALA A 202 -1.87 39.70 4.03
N VAL A 203 -1.77 38.57 4.74
CA VAL A 203 -0.51 37.86 5.03
C VAL A 203 0.11 37.25 3.77
N ILE A 204 -0.69 36.81 2.79
CA ILE A 204 -0.21 35.90 1.74
C ILE A 204 0.50 36.65 0.61
N GLY A 205 1.83 36.58 0.61
CA GLY A 205 2.68 37.01 -0.52
C GLY A 205 3.06 38.49 -0.56
N THR A 206 3.00 39.22 0.56
CA THR A 206 3.55 40.61 0.61
C THR A 206 4.44 40.94 1.81
N ASN A 207 4.33 40.23 2.94
CA ASN A 207 5.09 40.55 4.17
C ASN A 207 5.40 39.32 5.06
N CYS A 208 5.26 38.09 4.57
CA CYS A 208 5.23 36.91 5.44
C CYS A 208 6.06 35.72 4.93
N CYS A 209 6.27 34.77 5.84
CA CYS A 209 7.37 33.81 5.82
C CYS A 209 6.84 32.38 5.96
N HIS A 210 5.95 31.99 5.05
CA HIS A 210 5.15 30.77 5.13
C HIS A 210 5.13 30.11 3.74
N LEU A 211 5.18 28.78 3.69
CA LEU A 211 5.28 28.00 2.46
C LEU A 211 3.91 27.83 1.79
N GLY A 212 3.84 28.04 0.46
CA GLY A 212 2.80 27.44 -0.40
C GLY A 212 3.35 26.27 -1.22
N PRO A 213 2.51 25.50 -1.93
CA PRO A 213 2.98 24.40 -2.79
C PRO A 213 4.13 24.75 -3.76
N PRO A 214 4.16 25.93 -4.41
CA PRO A 214 5.30 26.31 -5.26
C PRO A 214 6.61 26.49 -4.48
N ASP A 215 6.53 26.98 -3.24
CA ASP A 215 7.70 27.11 -2.36
C ASP A 215 8.22 25.73 -1.92
N VAL A 216 7.31 24.81 -1.59
CA VAL A 216 7.63 23.43 -1.17
C VAL A 216 8.24 22.63 -2.32
N ALA A 217 7.64 22.68 -3.51
CA ALA A 217 8.21 22.06 -4.71
C ALA A 217 9.60 22.62 -5.04
N THR A 218 9.78 23.94 -4.88
CA THR A 218 11.10 24.59 -5.04
C THR A 218 12.10 24.19 -3.93
N PHE A 219 11.63 23.91 -2.72
CA PHE A 219 12.46 23.54 -1.57
C PHE A 219 12.98 22.10 -1.65
N TYR A 220 12.15 21.14 -2.04
CA TYR A 220 12.50 19.71 -2.18
C TYR A 220 12.84 19.27 -3.62
N GLY A 221 13.10 20.24 -4.51
CA GLY A 221 13.55 19.94 -5.89
C GLY A 221 12.54 19.18 -6.74
N ASN A 222 11.22 19.36 -6.51
CA ASN A 222 10.21 18.74 -7.36
C ASN A 222 9.90 19.64 -8.57
N ARG A 223 10.06 19.09 -9.77
CA ARG A 223 9.85 19.81 -11.03
C ARG A 223 8.56 19.35 -11.71
N PRO A 224 7.82 20.27 -12.37
CA PRO A 224 6.54 19.98 -13.03
C PRO A 224 6.65 19.16 -14.33
N GLU A 225 7.71 18.35 -14.47
CA GLU A 225 7.79 17.26 -15.45
C GLU A 225 7.03 16.00 -14.96
N LEU A 226 6.54 16.06 -13.74
CA LEU A 226 5.74 15.06 -13.04
C LEU A 226 4.54 15.76 -12.39
N ASP A 227 3.43 15.02 -12.32
CA ASP A 227 2.17 15.47 -11.73
C ASP A 227 1.34 14.31 -11.14
N GLY A 228 1.75 13.05 -11.30
CA GLY A 228 0.95 11.88 -10.95
C GLY A 228 -0.26 11.63 -11.86
N SER A 229 -0.29 12.17 -13.08
CA SER A 229 -1.37 11.94 -14.05
C SER A 229 -1.62 10.45 -14.29
N GLY A 230 -2.88 10.03 -14.11
CA GLY A 230 -3.32 8.64 -14.23
C GLY A 230 -3.34 7.86 -12.91
N GLU A 231 -2.67 8.37 -11.87
CA GLU A 231 -2.60 7.72 -10.57
C GLU A 231 -3.78 8.07 -9.66
N THR A 232 -3.83 7.40 -8.50
CA THR A 232 -4.80 7.71 -7.46
C THR A 232 -4.18 7.59 -6.08
N VAL A 233 -4.29 8.67 -5.30
CA VAL A 233 -3.93 8.72 -3.89
C VAL A 233 -5.22 8.64 -3.06
N ALA A 234 -5.31 7.63 -2.21
CA ALA A 234 -6.35 7.58 -1.18
C ALA A 234 -5.87 8.32 0.08
N ILE A 235 -6.74 9.12 0.68
CA ILE A 235 -6.54 9.68 2.02
C ILE A 235 -7.42 8.87 2.97
N ALA A 236 -6.87 8.41 4.09
CA ALA A 236 -7.58 7.62 5.09
C ALA A 236 -7.69 8.40 6.40
N GLY A 237 -8.91 8.76 6.81
CA GLY A 237 -9.12 9.60 7.99
C GLY A 237 -10.59 9.76 8.38
N VAL A 238 -10.94 10.95 8.85
CA VAL A 238 -12.33 11.36 9.11
C VAL A 238 -12.56 12.82 8.75
N TYR A 239 -13.85 13.14 8.64
CA TYR A 239 -14.45 14.38 8.16
C TYR A 239 -14.32 14.58 6.65
N ALA A 240 -15.26 15.35 6.10
CA ALA A 240 -15.28 15.71 4.69
C ALA A 240 -14.57 17.05 4.45
N TRP A 241 -13.97 17.24 3.28
CA TRP A 241 -13.52 18.54 2.76
C TRP A 241 -14.68 19.31 2.09
N ARG A 242 -14.44 20.56 1.67
CA ARG A 242 -15.35 21.37 0.84
C ARG A 242 -14.72 21.69 -0.51
N GLU A 243 -15.44 21.39 -1.60
CA GLU A 243 -14.94 21.70 -2.95
C GLU A 243 -14.71 23.21 -3.19
N SER A 244 -15.46 24.08 -2.51
CA SER A 244 -15.25 25.53 -2.53
C SER A 244 -13.88 25.96 -1.98
N ASP A 245 -13.37 25.19 -1.03
CA ASP A 245 -12.19 25.54 -0.26
C ASP A 245 -10.96 25.07 -1.08
N ASN A 246 -10.98 23.81 -1.54
CA ASN A 246 -10.07 23.26 -2.56
C ASN A 246 -9.97 24.18 -3.80
N THR A 247 -11.12 24.65 -4.33
CA THR A 247 -11.14 25.57 -5.50
C THR A 247 -10.43 26.89 -5.20
N THR A 248 -10.55 27.41 -3.98
CA THR A 248 -9.91 28.66 -3.55
C THR A 248 -8.42 28.49 -3.36
N PHE A 249 -7.97 27.37 -2.80
CA PHE A 249 -6.56 27.01 -2.67
C PHE A 249 -5.89 26.85 -4.04
N ASN A 250 -6.49 26.05 -4.91
CA ASN A 250 -5.94 25.80 -6.25
C ASN A 250 -5.83 27.10 -7.06
N ALA A 251 -6.86 27.96 -7.00
CA ALA A 251 -6.84 29.27 -7.63
C ALA A 251 -5.80 30.24 -7.02
N ARG A 252 -5.40 30.08 -5.75
CA ARG A 252 -4.33 30.89 -5.13
C ARG A 252 -2.94 30.49 -5.63
N TRP A 253 -2.70 29.20 -5.85
CA TRP A 253 -1.38 28.66 -6.18
C TRP A 253 -1.19 28.32 -7.67
N GLY A 254 -2.23 28.48 -8.49
CA GLY A 254 -2.19 28.19 -9.92
C GLY A 254 -2.33 26.70 -10.27
N LEU A 255 -2.74 25.88 -9.29
CA LEU A 255 -2.99 24.45 -9.49
C LEU A 255 -4.25 24.24 -10.34
N PRO A 256 -4.35 23.14 -11.11
CA PRO A 256 -5.59 22.79 -11.81
C PRO A 256 -6.73 22.49 -10.82
N PRO A 257 -8.00 22.40 -11.27
CA PRO A 257 -9.05 21.74 -10.50
C PRO A 257 -8.65 20.29 -10.15
N LEU A 258 -9.22 19.73 -9.08
CA LEU A 258 -8.97 18.31 -8.73
C LEU A 258 -9.31 17.39 -9.92
N PRO A 259 -8.47 16.37 -10.24
CA PRO A 259 -8.70 15.52 -11.41
C PRO A 259 -10.03 14.79 -11.39
N ALA A 260 -10.59 14.54 -12.58
CA ALA A 260 -11.93 13.98 -12.73
C ALA A 260 -12.07 12.60 -12.03
N GLY A 261 -13.11 12.46 -11.22
CA GLY A 261 -13.33 11.28 -10.39
C GLY A 261 -12.68 11.35 -9.00
N SER A 262 -12.00 12.45 -8.65
CA SER A 262 -11.68 12.76 -7.24
C SER A 262 -12.96 12.97 -6.44
N GLY A 263 -12.94 12.68 -5.13
CA GLY A 263 -14.14 12.70 -4.31
C GLY A 263 -13.97 12.06 -2.94
N GLN A 264 -15.10 11.75 -2.29
CA GLN A 264 -15.14 11.38 -0.88
C GLN A 264 -16.07 10.17 -0.63
N VAL A 265 -15.60 9.20 0.15
CA VAL A 265 -16.21 7.88 0.38
C VAL A 265 -16.41 7.65 1.87
N CYS A 266 -17.66 7.62 2.32
CA CYS A 266 -18.00 7.22 3.68
C CYS A 266 -17.99 5.70 3.81
N THR A 267 -17.22 5.16 4.78
CA THR A 267 -17.17 3.71 5.04
C THR A 267 -18.16 3.26 6.14
N GLY A 268 -18.75 4.22 6.86
CA GLY A 268 -19.88 4.02 7.77
C GLY A 268 -21.26 4.21 7.10
N GLN A 269 -22.26 4.57 7.89
CA GLN A 269 -23.52 5.11 7.35
C GLN A 269 -23.28 6.53 6.83
N SER A 270 -23.93 6.94 5.73
CA SER A 270 -23.75 8.29 5.16
C SER A 270 -24.06 9.45 6.11
N THR A 271 -24.85 9.21 7.16
CA THR A 271 -25.18 10.17 8.24
C THR A 271 -24.24 10.09 9.44
N ALA A 272 -23.17 9.28 9.40
CA ALA A 272 -22.21 9.15 10.49
C ALA A 272 -21.35 10.42 10.61
N SER A 273 -21.03 10.83 11.84
CA SER A 273 -20.38 12.13 12.11
C SER A 273 -18.95 12.23 11.57
N GLY A 274 -18.22 11.10 11.50
CA GLY A 274 -16.92 11.02 10.84
C GLY A 274 -16.98 11.14 9.31
N CYS A 275 -18.17 11.11 8.71
CA CYS A 275 -18.37 11.29 7.26
C CYS A 275 -18.97 12.67 6.89
N GLN A 276 -18.97 13.64 7.82
CA GLN A 276 -19.53 14.98 7.61
C GLN A 276 -18.43 16.04 7.63
N PHE A 277 -18.69 17.20 7.01
CA PHE A 277 -17.81 18.36 7.16
C PHE A 277 -17.96 18.98 8.57
N SER A 278 -16.86 19.43 9.18
CA SER A 278 -16.81 20.06 10.51
C SER A 278 -15.87 21.27 10.52
N THR A 279 -16.39 22.49 10.76
CA THR A 279 -15.57 23.73 10.92
C THR A 279 -14.62 23.71 12.14
N ALA A 280 -14.56 22.60 12.87
CA ALA A 280 -13.70 22.40 14.03
C ALA A 280 -12.80 21.15 13.88
N SER A 281 -12.82 20.50 12.71
CA SER A 281 -12.16 19.18 12.51
C SER A 281 -11.77 18.86 11.07
N SER A 282 -12.37 19.52 10.07
CA SER A 282 -12.06 19.32 8.65
C SER A 282 -10.74 19.97 8.19
N LEU A 283 -10.04 20.70 9.06
CA LEU A 283 -8.75 21.31 8.74
C LEU A 283 -7.68 20.29 8.33
N GLU A 284 -7.69 19.09 8.93
CA GLU A 284 -6.75 18.03 8.53
C GLU A 284 -7.05 17.52 7.12
N ILE A 285 -8.31 17.20 6.82
CA ILE A 285 -8.67 16.66 5.51
C ILE A 285 -8.60 17.71 4.38
N ALA A 286 -8.68 19.00 4.73
CA ALA A 286 -8.33 20.11 3.85
C ALA A 286 -6.82 20.14 3.57
N LEU A 287 -5.98 20.08 4.61
CA LEU A 287 -4.52 19.99 4.47
C LEU A 287 -4.10 18.77 3.63
N ASP A 288 -4.66 17.59 3.92
CA ASP A 288 -4.33 16.35 3.22
C ASP A 288 -4.63 16.46 1.72
N VAL A 289 -5.82 16.94 1.32
CA VAL A 289 -6.16 17.10 -0.12
C VAL A 289 -5.37 18.22 -0.78
N GLU A 290 -5.13 19.33 -0.09
CA GLU A 290 -4.37 20.47 -0.60
C GLU A 290 -2.90 20.13 -0.84
N TYR A 291 -2.28 19.29 0.01
CA TYR A 291 -0.88 18.91 -0.12
C TYR A 291 -0.64 17.63 -0.93
N VAL A 292 -1.60 16.71 -1.04
CA VAL A 292 -1.56 15.71 -2.14
C VAL A 292 -1.64 16.43 -3.50
N HIS A 293 -2.60 17.35 -3.68
CA HIS A 293 -2.79 18.07 -4.95
C HIS A 293 -1.67 19.09 -5.24
N GLY A 294 -1.07 19.66 -4.19
CA GLY A 294 0.07 20.56 -4.29
C GLY A 294 1.36 19.87 -4.75
N THR A 295 1.54 18.59 -4.40
CA THR A 295 2.66 17.77 -4.88
C THR A 295 2.34 17.12 -6.23
N ALA A 296 1.22 16.40 -6.35
CA ALA A 296 0.85 15.61 -7.52
C ALA A 296 -0.49 16.10 -8.14
N PRO A 297 -0.51 17.25 -8.84
CA PRO A 297 -1.74 17.90 -9.31
C PRO A 297 -2.53 17.18 -10.42
N GLY A 298 -1.98 16.10 -10.99
CA GLY A 298 -2.62 15.19 -11.95
C GLY A 298 -3.17 13.90 -11.31
N ALA A 299 -2.81 13.60 -10.06
CA ALA A 299 -3.28 12.41 -9.35
C ALA A 299 -4.74 12.59 -8.88
N ARG A 300 -5.58 11.56 -9.09
CA ARG A 300 -6.95 11.53 -8.56
C ARG A 300 -6.91 11.35 -7.04
N ILE A 301 -7.71 12.11 -6.30
CA ILE A 301 -7.69 12.08 -4.82
C ILE A 301 -9.02 11.55 -4.27
N LEU A 302 -8.95 10.54 -3.39
CA LEU A 302 -10.14 9.92 -2.77
C LEU A 302 -10.02 9.91 -1.25
N ASN A 303 -10.81 10.75 -0.57
CA ASN A 303 -10.96 10.73 0.89
C ASN A 303 -11.85 9.57 1.32
N TYR A 304 -11.28 8.55 1.94
CA TYR A 304 -11.99 7.50 2.66
C TYR A 304 -12.15 7.90 4.13
N MET A 305 -13.40 8.02 4.57
CA MET A 305 -13.78 8.46 5.91
C MET A 305 -14.27 7.29 6.77
N ALA A 306 -13.74 7.16 7.98
CA ALA A 306 -14.28 6.28 9.01
C ALA A 306 -15.60 6.84 9.59
N ALA A 307 -16.41 5.98 10.23
CA ALA A 307 -17.71 6.39 10.75
C ALA A 307 -17.63 7.41 11.91
N SER A 308 -16.56 7.35 12.71
CA SER A 308 -16.24 8.29 13.78
C SER A 308 -14.74 8.26 14.09
N THR A 309 -14.29 9.08 15.05
CA THR A 309 -12.91 9.04 15.58
C THR A 309 -12.61 7.80 16.45
N SER A 310 -13.59 6.92 16.70
CA SER A 310 -13.39 5.67 17.45
C SER A 310 -12.34 4.78 16.79
N LEU A 311 -11.40 4.25 17.59
CA LEU A 311 -10.38 3.30 17.13
C LEU A 311 -10.98 2.08 16.41
N ALA A 312 -12.21 1.69 16.73
CA ALA A 312 -12.91 0.56 16.11
C ALA A 312 -13.38 0.82 14.66
N ASP A 313 -13.56 2.09 14.25
CA ASP A 313 -14.08 2.44 12.92
C ASP A 313 -12.97 2.54 11.86
N PHE A 314 -11.69 2.61 12.27
CA PHE A 314 -10.55 2.77 11.37
C PHE A 314 -10.16 1.49 10.61
N PRO A 315 -10.06 0.29 11.23
CA PRO A 315 -9.77 -0.93 10.47
C PRO A 315 -10.83 -1.27 9.39
N PRO A 316 -12.15 -1.12 9.60
CA PRO A 316 -13.14 -1.22 8.52
C PRO A 316 -12.89 -0.25 7.36
N MET A 317 -12.44 0.98 7.64
CA MET A 317 -12.06 1.96 6.62
C MET A 317 -10.80 1.53 5.87
N TYR A 318 -9.72 1.19 6.57
CA TYR A 318 -8.48 0.72 5.94
C TYR A 318 -8.75 -0.51 5.05
N ASN A 319 -9.52 -1.49 5.55
CA ASN A 319 -9.84 -2.70 4.81
C ASN A 319 -10.72 -2.40 3.58
N ARG A 320 -11.54 -1.35 3.63
CA ARG A 320 -12.31 -0.88 2.48
C ARG A 320 -11.43 -0.23 1.41
N ILE A 321 -10.40 0.52 1.79
CA ILE A 321 -9.42 1.10 0.85
C ILE A 321 -8.66 -0.01 0.11
N VAL A 322 -8.20 -1.05 0.82
CA VAL A 322 -7.50 -2.16 0.17
C VAL A 322 -8.41 -2.90 -0.82
N LEU A 323 -9.68 -3.13 -0.45
CA LEU A 323 -10.64 -3.91 -1.25
C LEU A 323 -11.31 -3.16 -2.39
N ASP A 324 -11.46 -1.84 -2.31
CA ASP A 324 -11.83 -1.01 -3.46
C ASP A 324 -10.67 -0.83 -4.45
N ASN A 325 -9.43 -1.06 -3.98
CA ASN A 325 -8.17 -0.77 -4.66
C ASN A 325 -8.23 0.51 -5.54
N PRO A 326 -8.53 1.69 -4.96
CA PRO A 326 -8.73 2.93 -5.71
C PRO A 326 -7.46 3.37 -6.46
N GLY A 327 -6.30 2.98 -5.95
CA GLY A 327 -4.96 3.18 -6.49
C GLY A 327 -3.92 2.51 -5.59
N HIS A 328 -2.65 2.62 -5.96
CA HIS A 328 -1.54 1.95 -5.25
C HIS A 328 -0.85 2.83 -4.18
N ILE A 329 -1.43 3.97 -3.82
CA ILE A 329 -0.86 4.90 -2.83
C ILE A 329 -1.94 5.37 -1.84
N VAL A 330 -1.62 5.31 -0.54
CA VAL A 330 -2.51 5.72 0.57
C VAL A 330 -1.74 6.57 1.59
N SER A 331 -2.35 7.66 2.05
CA SER A 331 -1.86 8.49 3.16
C SER A 331 -2.83 8.46 4.35
N THR A 332 -2.30 8.56 5.57
CA THR A 332 -3.11 8.87 6.77
C THR A 332 -2.39 9.82 7.73
N SER A 333 -3.02 10.96 7.99
CA SER A 333 -2.58 11.93 9.01
C SER A 333 -3.25 11.69 10.38
N TRP A 334 -4.02 10.60 10.51
CA TRP A 334 -4.76 10.24 11.73
C TRP A 334 -4.02 9.20 12.56
N GLY A 335 -3.64 9.58 13.78
CA GLY A 335 -2.79 8.78 14.66
C GLY A 335 -3.34 8.52 16.08
N GLY A 336 -2.60 7.74 16.86
CA GLY A 336 -2.82 7.48 18.29
C GLY A 336 -1.66 6.73 18.97
N CYS A 337 -1.26 7.20 20.16
CA CYS A 337 -0.18 6.65 20.99
C CYS A 337 -0.19 5.11 21.09
N GLU A 338 0.81 4.43 20.54
CA GLU A 338 0.97 2.95 20.58
C GLU A 338 0.69 2.34 21.97
N ILE A 339 1.20 2.93 23.06
CA ILE A 339 1.01 2.38 24.43
C ILE A 339 -0.41 2.55 25.01
N ASN A 340 -1.27 3.32 24.35
CA ASN A 340 -2.68 3.46 24.71
C ASN A 340 -3.58 2.65 23.76
N THR A 341 -3.19 2.49 22.49
CA THR A 341 -3.88 1.69 21.48
C THR A 341 -3.77 0.20 21.81
N SER A 342 -4.87 -0.56 21.80
CA SER A 342 -4.82 -1.99 22.12
C SER A 342 -4.04 -2.79 21.07
N SER A 343 -3.31 -3.83 21.49
CA SER A 343 -2.49 -4.64 20.56
C SER A 343 -3.32 -5.29 19.45
N ALA A 344 -4.58 -5.63 19.74
CA ALA A 344 -5.53 -6.11 18.74
C ALA A 344 -5.76 -5.10 17.61
N ALA A 345 -6.00 -3.83 17.93
CA ALA A 345 -6.25 -2.80 16.92
C ALA A 345 -5.03 -2.62 16.01
N GLN A 346 -3.85 -2.65 16.61
CA GLN A 346 -2.59 -2.50 15.89
C GLN A 346 -2.34 -3.68 14.95
N HIS A 347 -2.48 -4.93 15.42
CA HIS A 347 -2.33 -6.10 14.55
C HIS A 347 -3.46 -6.24 13.53
N MET A 348 -4.69 -5.76 13.78
CA MET A 348 -5.74 -5.70 12.76
C MET A 348 -5.36 -4.76 11.63
N ALA A 349 -4.93 -3.53 11.95
CA ALA A 349 -4.48 -2.56 10.96
C ALA A 349 -3.26 -3.10 10.19
N ASP A 350 -2.28 -3.67 10.89
CA ASP A 350 -1.08 -4.26 10.29
C ASP A 350 -1.37 -5.41 9.32
N ASN A 351 -2.29 -6.33 9.67
CA ASN A 351 -2.75 -7.40 8.76
C ASN A 351 -3.44 -6.84 7.50
N ILE A 352 -4.10 -5.68 7.59
CA ILE A 352 -4.74 -5.01 6.46
C ILE A 352 -3.69 -4.32 5.58
N PHE A 353 -2.70 -3.65 6.18
CA PHE A 353 -1.58 -3.04 5.46
C PHE A 353 -0.72 -4.10 4.77
N ALA A 354 -0.51 -5.27 5.38
CA ALA A 354 0.16 -6.42 4.76
C ALA A 354 -0.59 -6.95 3.53
N ASN A 355 -1.93 -7.02 3.57
CA ASN A 355 -2.75 -7.31 2.38
C ASN A 355 -2.58 -6.21 1.31
N GLY A 356 -2.62 -4.94 1.70
CA GLY A 356 -2.39 -3.79 0.81
C GLY A 356 -1.04 -3.89 0.10
N ASN A 357 0.04 -4.08 0.86
CA ASN A 357 1.39 -4.27 0.33
C ASN A 357 1.48 -5.48 -0.61
N ALA A 358 0.80 -6.59 -0.29
CA ALA A 358 0.80 -7.80 -1.11
C ALA A 358 0.12 -7.61 -2.48
N ILE A 359 -0.81 -6.66 -2.58
CA ILE A 359 -1.44 -6.21 -3.85
C ILE A 359 -0.82 -4.92 -4.40
N GLY A 360 0.37 -4.55 -3.94
CA GLY A 360 1.17 -3.43 -4.46
C GLY A 360 0.82 -2.05 -3.91
N GLN A 361 -0.11 -1.92 -2.96
CA GLN A 361 -0.43 -0.65 -2.30
C GLN A 361 0.67 -0.21 -1.31
N SER A 362 0.95 1.08 -1.34
CA SER A 362 1.96 1.76 -0.54
C SER A 362 1.26 2.66 0.47
N TRP A 363 1.61 2.55 1.76
CA TRP A 363 0.94 3.26 2.85
C TRP A 363 1.92 4.20 3.55
N PHE A 364 1.53 5.46 3.71
CA PHE A 364 2.25 6.50 4.46
C PHE A 364 1.42 6.96 5.66
N ALA A 365 2.08 7.23 6.79
CA ALA A 365 1.43 7.78 7.97
C ALA A 365 2.27 8.86 8.65
N ALA A 366 1.60 9.91 9.13
CA ALA A 366 2.22 10.94 9.98
C ALA A 366 2.78 10.29 11.26
N SER A 367 4.04 10.58 11.62
CA SER A 367 4.69 9.89 12.75
C SER A 367 4.30 10.42 14.14
N GLY A 368 3.61 11.56 14.20
CA GLY A 368 3.07 12.19 15.41
C GLY A 368 3.70 13.56 15.70
N ASP A 369 2.98 14.38 16.49
CA ASP A 369 3.29 15.80 16.69
C ASP A 369 3.61 16.18 18.16
N ASP A 370 3.68 15.22 19.08
CA ASP A 370 4.09 15.41 20.48
C ASP A 370 5.51 14.81 20.76
N GLY A 371 6.35 14.69 19.72
CA GLY A 371 7.76 14.29 19.80
C GLY A 371 7.99 12.81 20.17
N SER A 372 9.17 12.52 20.74
CA SER A 372 9.63 11.17 21.15
C SER A 372 8.79 10.41 22.19
N ARG A 373 7.62 10.97 22.56
CA ARG A 373 6.81 10.53 23.71
C ARG A 373 5.32 10.44 23.41
N ASP A 374 4.86 10.96 22.26
CA ASP A 374 3.46 11.16 21.88
C ASP A 374 2.50 11.52 23.04
N CYS A 375 1.92 10.53 23.73
CA CYS A 375 1.16 10.73 24.97
C CYS A 375 2.03 11.06 26.22
N ARG A 376 3.15 11.77 26.00
CA ARG A 376 4.02 12.53 26.93
C ARG A 376 4.76 11.77 28.04
N ARG A 377 4.13 10.80 28.71
CA ARG A 377 4.65 10.30 30.00
C ARG A 377 5.77 9.25 29.88
N ARG A 378 5.99 8.68 28.69
CA ARG A 378 6.97 7.62 28.40
C ARG A 378 7.48 7.80 26.97
N LEU A 379 8.64 7.23 26.64
CA LEU A 379 9.09 7.11 25.25
C LEU A 379 8.11 6.23 24.48
N ASN A 380 7.66 6.69 23.31
CA ASN A 380 6.67 5.99 22.50
C ASN A 380 6.60 6.52 21.05
N VAL A 381 6.04 5.72 20.15
CA VAL A 381 5.75 6.07 18.74
C VAL A 381 4.24 6.06 18.47
N ASP A 382 3.79 6.75 17.42
CA ASP A 382 2.38 6.81 17.05
C ASP A 382 1.95 5.64 16.14
N HIS A 383 0.67 5.25 16.21
CA HIS A 383 0.04 4.22 15.37
C HIS A 383 -0.97 4.89 14.42
N PRO A 384 -0.89 4.70 13.09
CA PRO A 384 -0.33 3.52 12.41
C PRO A 384 1.14 3.61 11.95
N ALA A 385 1.84 4.73 12.15
CA ALA A 385 3.24 4.88 11.73
C ALA A 385 4.21 3.85 12.37
N ASN A 386 3.82 3.20 13.47
CA ASN A 386 4.58 2.11 14.09
C ASN A 386 4.52 0.76 13.36
N SER A 387 3.59 0.55 12.42
CA SER A 387 3.52 -0.69 11.63
C SER A 387 4.76 -0.85 10.75
N PRO A 388 5.26 -2.07 10.54
CA PRO A 388 6.29 -2.37 9.53
C PRO A 388 5.79 -2.22 8.08
N HIS A 389 4.48 -2.31 7.85
CA HIS A 389 3.82 -2.27 6.54
C HIS A 389 3.44 -0.85 6.06
N VAL A 390 3.70 0.16 6.90
CA VAL A 390 3.45 1.59 6.65
C VAL A 390 4.77 2.35 6.73
N MET A 391 4.98 3.35 5.90
CA MET A 391 6.08 4.31 6.02
C MET A 391 5.70 5.44 6.97
N GLY A 392 6.43 5.57 8.09
CA GLY A 392 6.25 6.68 9.03
C GLY A 392 6.97 7.93 8.52
N VAL A 393 6.27 9.07 8.45
CA VAL A 393 6.82 10.34 7.99
C VAL A 393 6.97 11.32 9.15
N GLY A 394 8.21 11.71 9.44
CA GLY A 394 8.59 12.68 10.45
C GLY A 394 8.67 14.12 9.95
N GLY A 395 9.12 15.00 10.83
CA GLY A 395 9.05 16.45 10.66
C GLY A 395 10.38 17.19 10.82
N THR A 396 10.58 18.21 10.01
CA THR A 396 11.68 19.20 10.09
C THR A 396 11.18 20.62 10.38
N THR A 397 12.10 21.47 10.83
CA THR A 397 12.00 22.93 10.72
C THR A 397 12.81 23.37 9.49
N PRO A 398 12.18 23.77 8.37
CA PRO A 398 12.91 24.17 7.16
C PRO A 398 13.39 25.62 7.15
N THR A 399 14.39 25.91 6.34
CA THR A 399 14.94 27.25 6.09
C THR A 399 15.36 27.37 4.63
N CYS A 400 14.56 28.07 3.83
CA CYS A 400 14.83 28.32 2.41
C CYS A 400 16.13 29.10 2.17
N SER A 401 16.81 28.80 1.06
CA SER A 401 17.82 29.71 0.50
C SER A 401 17.19 31.07 0.16
N GLY A 402 17.97 32.15 0.29
CA GLY A 402 17.45 33.52 0.27
C GLY A 402 16.64 33.93 1.52
N GLY A 403 16.12 32.95 2.28
CA GLY A 403 15.35 33.14 3.51
C GLY A 403 13.92 33.60 3.26
N LEU A 404 12.95 32.85 3.79
CA LEU A 404 11.55 33.31 3.91
C LEU A 404 11.50 34.48 4.90
N THR A 405 11.35 35.70 4.39
CA THR A 405 11.34 36.95 5.17
C THR A 405 10.29 37.91 4.61
N PRO A 406 9.86 38.95 5.35
CA PRO A 406 8.94 39.95 4.80
C PRO A 406 9.49 40.67 3.55
N SER A 407 10.82 40.74 3.43
CA SER A 407 11.57 41.30 2.29
C SER A 407 11.84 40.30 1.15
N ASN A 408 11.70 39.00 1.40
CA ASN A 408 11.82 37.92 0.42
C ASN A 408 10.79 36.83 0.77
N PRO A 409 9.51 37.00 0.38
CA PRO A 409 8.40 36.15 0.84
C PRO A 409 8.25 34.86 0.03
N ALA A 410 9.27 34.46 -0.73
CA ALA A 410 9.28 33.26 -1.57
C ALA A 410 10.53 32.42 -1.28
N CYS A 411 10.39 31.10 -1.35
CA CYS A 411 11.49 30.15 -1.23
C CYS A 411 12.29 30.10 -2.55
N LEU A 412 13.61 30.31 -2.48
CA LEU A 412 14.46 30.33 -3.69
C LEU A 412 15.20 29.00 -3.95
N GLY A 413 14.86 27.95 -3.20
CA GLY A 413 15.48 26.63 -3.23
C GLY A 413 15.84 26.12 -1.83
N TYR A 414 16.26 24.86 -1.72
CA TYR A 414 16.78 24.28 -0.48
C TYR A 414 17.87 25.18 0.16
N GLY A 415 17.82 25.35 1.47
CA GLY A 415 18.82 26.10 2.24
C GLY A 415 19.41 25.26 3.37
N SER A 416 18.60 24.95 4.37
CA SER A 416 18.89 23.96 5.39
C SER A 416 17.63 23.51 6.12
N GLU A 417 17.74 22.40 6.84
CA GLU A 417 16.71 21.85 7.71
C GLU A 417 17.31 21.39 9.04
N ARG A 418 16.43 21.19 10.03
CA ARG A 418 16.77 20.58 11.33
C ARG A 418 15.60 19.72 11.81
N GLY A 419 15.91 18.65 12.54
CA GLY A 419 14.89 17.77 13.13
C GLY A 419 13.97 18.53 14.08
N TRP A 420 12.65 18.45 13.84
CA TRP A 420 11.64 19.22 14.54
C TRP A 420 11.40 18.70 15.96
N SER A 421 11.17 19.60 16.92
CA SER A 421 10.89 19.22 18.31
C SER A 421 9.53 18.58 18.52
N GLY A 422 8.61 18.68 17.56
CA GLY A 422 7.36 17.93 17.53
C GLY A 422 7.45 16.55 16.86
N SER A 423 8.52 16.24 16.11
CA SER A 423 8.57 15.06 15.23
C SER A 423 8.45 13.74 16.00
N GLY A 424 7.38 13.00 15.77
CA GLY A 424 7.18 11.68 16.37
C GLY A 424 8.26 10.70 15.91
N GLY A 425 8.91 10.03 16.84
CA GLY A 425 10.00 9.11 16.51
C GLY A 425 10.57 8.39 17.73
N GLY A 426 11.16 7.23 17.51
CA GLY A 426 11.61 6.33 18.56
C GLY A 426 11.44 4.86 18.18
N LEU A 427 11.29 4.00 19.19
CA LEU A 427 11.16 2.56 19.04
C LEU A 427 9.71 2.13 19.30
N SER A 428 9.14 1.36 18.37
CA SER A 428 7.94 0.55 18.65
C SER A 428 8.24 -0.47 19.75
N ARG A 429 7.21 -0.74 20.56
CA ARG A 429 7.19 -1.72 21.64
C ARG A 429 6.24 -2.88 21.32
N VAL A 430 5.63 -2.86 20.14
CA VAL A 430 4.68 -3.85 19.61
C VAL A 430 5.28 -4.58 18.41
N PHE A 431 5.85 -3.85 17.45
CA PHE A 431 6.31 -4.43 16.18
C PHE A 431 7.81 -4.74 16.16
N ALA A 432 8.13 -5.93 15.64
CA ALA A 432 9.49 -6.31 15.28
C ALA A 432 10.00 -5.45 14.11
N ARG A 433 11.32 -5.34 13.99
CA ARG A 433 11.96 -4.61 12.91
C ARG A 433 11.74 -5.32 11.56
N PRO A 434 11.20 -4.65 10.52
CA PRO A 434 11.11 -5.24 9.19
C PRO A 434 12.50 -5.39 8.56
N ALA A 435 12.67 -6.40 7.69
CA ALA A 435 13.97 -6.75 7.12
C ALA A 435 14.64 -5.61 6.32
N PHE A 436 13.85 -4.70 5.73
CA PHE A 436 14.37 -3.55 4.99
C PHE A 436 15.02 -2.48 5.88
N GLN A 437 14.71 -2.44 7.18
CA GLN A 437 15.14 -1.37 8.09
C GLN A 437 16.58 -1.61 8.57
N VAL A 438 17.50 -1.53 7.62
CA VAL A 438 18.95 -1.69 7.76
C VAL A 438 19.64 -0.65 6.88
N GLY A 439 20.86 -0.24 7.24
CA GLY A 439 21.61 0.74 6.44
C GLY A 439 22.42 1.70 7.29
N CYS A 440 22.62 2.91 6.76
CA CYS A 440 23.45 3.93 7.39
C CYS A 440 22.73 4.56 8.60
N GLY A 441 23.43 4.75 9.73
CA GLY A 441 22.86 5.33 10.96
C GLY A 441 21.96 4.39 11.80
N VAL A 442 21.26 3.44 11.17
CA VAL A 442 20.26 2.56 11.80
C VAL A 442 20.79 1.88 13.08
N PRO A 443 20.26 2.21 14.28
CA PRO A 443 20.76 1.68 15.55
C PRO A 443 20.44 0.19 15.72
N ALA A 444 21.36 -0.55 16.33
CA ALA A 444 21.20 -1.98 16.61
C ALA A 444 19.98 -2.27 17.50
N GLY A 445 19.22 -3.31 17.17
CA GLY A 445 18.02 -3.72 17.88
C GLY A 445 17.10 -4.59 17.01
N THR A 446 16.00 -5.07 17.59
CA THR A 446 15.03 -5.98 16.94
C THR A 446 13.63 -5.37 16.79
N LEU A 447 13.47 -4.08 17.11
CA LEU A 447 12.21 -3.36 17.12
C LEU A 447 12.12 -2.37 15.95
N ARG A 448 10.91 -2.13 15.46
CA ARG A 448 10.61 -1.13 14.41
C ARG A 448 10.93 0.28 14.93
N LEU A 449 11.72 1.01 14.17
CA LEU A 449 12.15 2.38 14.44
C LEU A 449 11.30 3.36 13.64
N VAL A 450 10.86 4.46 14.22
CA VAL A 450 10.04 5.51 13.57
C VAL A 450 10.79 6.84 13.67
N PRO A 451 10.70 7.74 12.67
CA PRO A 451 10.06 7.59 11.35
C PRO A 451 10.97 6.82 10.36
N ASP A 452 10.54 6.65 9.11
CA ASP A 452 11.37 6.12 8.01
C ASP A 452 11.99 7.24 7.19
N VAL A 453 11.25 8.33 6.98
CA VAL A 453 11.60 9.54 6.21
C VAL A 453 11.00 10.76 6.90
N ALA A 454 11.30 11.98 6.44
CA ALA A 454 10.66 13.21 6.92
C ALA A 454 10.30 14.17 5.77
N LEU A 455 9.54 15.22 6.11
CA LEU A 455 9.37 16.48 5.36
C LEU A 455 9.15 17.63 6.36
N GLU A 456 8.71 18.80 5.92
CA GLU A 456 8.47 19.96 6.78
C GLU A 456 7.27 19.76 7.72
N ALA A 457 7.43 20.21 8.97
CA ALA A 457 6.37 20.11 9.98
C ALA A 457 6.33 21.29 10.97
N ASP A 458 7.37 22.11 11.09
CA ASP A 458 7.35 23.19 12.07
C ASP A 458 6.43 24.35 11.66
N LEU A 459 5.76 24.97 12.64
CA LEU A 459 4.83 26.09 12.44
C LEU A 459 5.54 27.44 12.16
N ALA A 460 6.85 27.38 11.93
CA ALA A 460 7.73 28.48 11.58
C ALA A 460 8.88 27.94 10.69
N PRO A 461 8.80 28.07 9.35
CA PRO A 461 7.82 28.84 8.59
C PRO A 461 6.39 28.28 8.68
N GLY A 462 6.18 26.98 8.47
CA GLY A 462 4.84 26.40 8.34
C GLY A 462 4.15 26.80 7.03
N ASN A 463 3.04 26.10 6.76
CA ASN A 463 2.45 25.98 5.44
C ASN A 463 1.07 26.63 5.37
N PHE A 464 0.73 27.26 4.25
CA PHE A 464 -0.61 27.80 4.02
C PHE A 464 -1.62 26.67 3.72
N VAL A 465 -2.78 26.71 4.37
CA VAL A 465 -3.94 25.81 4.16
C VAL A 465 -5.22 26.64 4.09
N PHE A 466 -6.25 26.23 3.34
CA PHE A 466 -7.54 26.93 3.28
C PHE A 466 -8.72 26.06 3.72
N GLU A 467 -9.38 26.42 4.83
CA GLU A 467 -10.53 25.67 5.35
C GLU A 467 -11.60 26.58 5.94
N ALA A 468 -12.86 26.17 5.79
CA ALA A 468 -14.07 26.87 6.23
C ALA A 468 -14.24 28.28 5.64
N GLY A 469 -13.54 28.61 4.55
CA GLY A 469 -13.50 29.95 3.96
C GLY A 469 -12.40 30.86 4.54
N GLN A 470 -11.43 30.33 5.28
CA GLN A 470 -10.36 31.09 5.93
C GLN A 470 -8.98 30.46 5.68
N TRP A 471 -7.95 31.31 5.60
CA TRP A 471 -6.57 30.86 5.51
C TRP A 471 -5.98 30.54 6.90
N TRP A 472 -5.21 29.47 6.93
CA TRP A 472 -4.46 28.98 8.08
C TRP A 472 -2.98 28.92 7.72
N VAL A 473 -2.12 29.07 8.73
CA VAL A 473 -0.76 28.53 8.69
C VAL A 473 -0.76 27.29 9.57
N VAL A 474 -0.27 26.17 9.04
CA VAL A 474 -0.31 24.86 9.68
C VAL A 474 1.08 24.24 9.69
N GLY A 475 1.31 23.37 10.67
CA GLY A 475 2.45 22.49 10.81
C GLY A 475 2.01 21.18 11.47
N GLY A 476 2.87 20.18 11.47
CA GLY A 476 2.57 18.81 11.87
C GLY A 476 3.10 17.83 10.83
N THR A 477 3.41 16.61 11.28
CA THR A 477 3.78 15.47 10.43
C THR A 477 2.66 15.08 9.44
N SER A 478 1.44 15.56 9.70
CA SER A 478 0.31 15.59 8.76
C SER A 478 0.64 16.29 7.43
N LEU A 479 1.59 17.22 7.36
CA LEU A 479 2.06 17.78 6.08
C LEU A 479 2.87 16.77 5.27
N GLY A 480 3.64 15.92 5.92
CA GLY A 480 4.62 15.05 5.27
C GLY A 480 4.01 13.80 4.64
N ALA A 481 3.06 13.16 5.31
CA ALA A 481 2.39 11.95 4.80
C ALA A 481 1.67 12.12 3.45
N PRO A 482 0.80 13.14 3.22
CA PRO A 482 0.16 13.38 1.93
C PRO A 482 1.16 13.75 0.84
N GLN A 483 2.22 14.48 1.15
CA GLN A 483 3.26 14.83 0.18
C GLN A 483 4.10 13.61 -0.25
N TRP A 484 4.51 12.74 0.68
CA TRP A 484 5.19 11.49 0.34
C TRP A 484 4.31 10.55 -0.50
N ALA A 485 2.99 10.57 -0.28
CA ALA A 485 2.05 9.91 -1.18
C ALA A 485 2.01 10.57 -2.58
N GLY A 486 2.07 11.90 -2.67
CA GLY A 486 2.23 12.64 -3.92
C GLY A 486 3.52 12.26 -4.67
N PHE A 487 4.68 12.35 -4.03
CA PHE A 487 5.98 11.99 -4.62
C PHE A 487 6.01 10.52 -5.08
N LEU A 488 5.35 9.61 -4.36
CA LEU A 488 5.25 8.22 -4.80
C LEU A 488 4.32 8.07 -6.01
N ALA A 489 3.20 8.80 -6.09
CA ALA A 489 2.32 8.78 -7.27
C ALA A 489 3.05 9.31 -8.52
N GLU A 490 3.84 10.38 -8.39
CA GLU A 490 4.70 10.90 -9.47
C GLU A 490 5.69 9.83 -9.99
N LEU A 491 6.40 9.16 -9.08
CA LEU A 491 7.27 8.04 -9.43
C LEU A 491 6.48 6.85 -10.04
N HIS A 492 5.27 6.61 -9.56
CA HIS A 492 4.46 5.46 -9.94
C HIS A 492 4.02 5.52 -11.41
N GLY A 493 3.52 6.68 -11.86
CA GLY A 493 3.13 6.90 -13.24
C GLY A 493 4.28 6.69 -14.24
N ARG A 494 5.52 7.07 -13.87
CA ARG A 494 6.72 6.81 -14.69
C ARG A 494 7.28 5.38 -14.59
N THR A 495 6.79 4.54 -13.68
CA THR A 495 7.25 3.15 -13.51
C THR A 495 6.20 2.10 -13.89
N GLY A 496 5.17 2.50 -14.65
CA GLY A 496 4.25 1.58 -15.32
C GLY A 496 3.08 1.06 -14.47
N GLY A 497 2.71 1.76 -13.39
CA GLY A 497 1.42 1.56 -12.71
C GLY A 497 1.22 0.26 -11.92
N ALA A 498 2.24 -0.60 -11.79
CA ALA A 498 2.12 -1.95 -11.22
C ALA A 498 2.10 -2.05 -9.67
N GLY A 499 2.13 -0.93 -8.96
CA GLY A 499 2.32 -0.81 -7.51
C GLY A 499 3.79 -0.70 -7.07
N PHE A 500 3.99 -0.49 -5.76
CA PHE A 500 5.29 -0.59 -5.09
C PHE A 500 5.26 -1.42 -3.80
N GLY A 501 4.08 -1.71 -3.25
CA GLY A 501 3.95 -2.31 -1.92
C GLY A 501 4.54 -1.36 -0.88
N ASN A 502 5.24 -1.90 0.12
CA ASN A 502 6.07 -1.10 1.02
C ASN A 502 7.37 -0.67 0.31
N PRO A 503 7.62 0.63 0.08
CA PRO A 503 8.82 1.09 -0.61
C PRO A 503 10.09 1.05 0.27
N GLY A 504 10.01 0.58 1.53
CA GLY A 504 11.09 0.65 2.51
C GLY A 504 12.42 0.07 2.03
N ALA A 505 12.42 -1.10 1.37
CA ALA A 505 13.65 -1.69 0.82
C ALA A 505 14.33 -0.77 -0.22
N ARG A 506 13.54 -0.04 -1.00
CA ARG A 506 14.04 0.96 -1.95
C ARG A 506 14.54 2.22 -1.24
N LEU A 507 13.78 2.76 -0.29
CA LEU A 507 14.15 3.98 0.43
C LEU A 507 15.46 3.78 1.24
N TYR A 508 15.54 2.71 2.03
CA TYR A 508 16.73 2.42 2.85
C TYR A 508 17.98 2.10 2.00
N SER A 509 17.82 1.60 0.76
CA SER A 509 18.94 1.44 -0.18
C SER A 509 19.57 2.78 -0.64
N LEU A 510 18.86 3.90 -0.48
CA LEU A 510 19.30 5.25 -0.88
C LEU A 510 19.86 6.09 0.30
N CYS A 511 20.02 5.49 1.48
CA CYS A 511 20.60 6.12 2.68
C CYS A 511 21.94 6.84 2.38
N ARG A 512 22.02 8.15 2.67
CA ARG A 512 23.16 9.05 2.32
C ARG A 512 23.51 9.15 0.83
N THR A 513 22.60 8.82 -0.07
CA THR A 513 22.68 9.31 -1.46
C THR A 513 22.02 10.69 -1.57
N PRO A 514 22.32 11.50 -2.61
CA PRO A 514 21.67 12.80 -2.82
C PRO A 514 20.15 12.78 -2.94
N ALA A 515 19.49 11.62 -3.06
CA ALA A 515 18.03 11.48 -2.99
C ALA A 515 17.43 11.92 -1.64
N PHE A 516 18.26 12.07 -0.60
CA PHE A 516 17.84 12.60 0.69
C PHE A 516 18.75 13.74 1.16
N HIS A 517 18.15 14.75 1.78
CA HIS A 517 18.88 15.72 2.61
C HIS A 517 19.05 15.14 4.03
N ASP A 518 20.31 14.82 4.39
CA ASP A 518 20.70 14.19 5.67
C ASP A 518 20.61 15.20 6.85
N ILE A 519 19.67 15.01 7.77
CA ILE A 519 19.30 15.99 8.80
C ILE A 519 20.16 15.85 10.06
N THR A 520 21.40 16.32 9.98
CA THR A 520 22.41 16.08 11.03
C THR A 520 22.26 16.87 12.34
N VAL A 521 21.20 17.68 12.51
CA VAL A 521 20.99 18.56 13.68
C VAL A 521 19.52 18.69 14.07
N GLY A 522 19.23 18.71 15.38
CA GLY A 522 17.85 18.79 15.92
C GLY A 522 17.60 17.73 16.99
N SER A 523 16.40 17.74 17.57
CA SER A 523 15.93 16.69 18.49
C SER A 523 14.42 16.76 18.70
N ASN A 524 13.77 15.61 18.90
CA ASN A 524 12.34 15.50 19.24
C ASN A 524 12.10 15.30 20.76
N GLY A 525 13.00 15.84 21.58
CA GLY A 525 13.06 15.60 23.02
C GLY A 525 14.23 14.70 23.38
N ASP A 526 14.01 13.39 23.41
CA ASP A 526 15.00 12.41 23.90
C ASP A 526 15.94 11.85 22.82
N TYR A 527 15.57 11.93 21.54
CA TYR A 527 16.44 11.55 20.43
C TYR A 527 16.94 12.79 19.69
N SER A 528 18.20 12.76 19.28
CA SER A 528 18.84 13.82 18.47
C SER A 528 18.98 13.35 17.03
N ALA A 529 18.85 14.29 16.10
CA ALA A 529 19.07 14.04 14.68
C ALA A 529 20.58 13.90 14.39
N ALA A 530 20.97 13.04 13.45
CA ALA A 530 22.36 12.63 13.24
C ALA A 530 22.59 12.03 11.84
N ALA A 531 23.83 12.10 11.34
CA ALA A 531 24.16 11.69 9.98
C ALA A 531 23.71 10.26 9.62
N GLY A 532 22.92 10.10 8.57
CA GLY A 532 22.25 8.86 8.15
C GLY A 532 20.88 8.69 8.80
N TYR A 533 20.44 7.45 9.03
CA TYR A 533 19.17 7.21 9.70
C TYR A 533 19.21 7.64 11.19
N ASP A 534 18.20 8.38 11.63
CA ASP A 534 17.96 8.69 13.05
C ASP A 534 16.46 8.59 13.47
N LEU A 535 16.21 8.75 14.78
CA LEU A 535 14.90 8.60 15.43
C LEU A 535 14.12 9.93 15.55
N VAL A 536 14.45 10.91 14.72
CA VAL A 536 13.81 12.24 14.62
C VAL A 536 13.30 12.47 13.21
N THR A 537 14.07 12.09 12.20
CA THR A 537 13.86 12.39 10.78
C THR A 537 14.03 11.18 9.85
N GLY A 538 14.36 10.00 10.39
CA GLY A 538 14.51 8.80 9.59
C GLY A 538 15.71 8.92 8.65
N LEU A 539 15.54 8.58 7.37
CA LEU A 539 16.54 8.75 6.32
C LEU A 539 16.81 10.20 5.92
N GLY A 540 16.02 11.15 6.41
CA GLY A 540 16.02 12.56 6.00
C GLY A 540 14.81 12.93 5.14
N THR A 541 14.87 14.12 4.53
CA THR A 541 13.84 14.64 3.61
C THR A 541 14.22 14.39 2.16
N ILE A 542 13.26 14.44 1.23
CA ILE A 542 13.48 14.08 -0.18
C ILE A 542 14.17 15.21 -0.96
N ASP A 543 15.09 14.84 -1.86
CA ASP A 543 15.38 15.61 -3.07
C ASP A 543 14.69 14.89 -4.23
N ALA A 544 13.58 15.44 -4.74
CA ALA A 544 12.70 14.73 -5.66
C ALA A 544 13.38 14.46 -7.02
N ASP A 545 14.08 15.47 -7.58
CA ASP A 545 14.93 15.33 -8.76
C ASP A 545 15.90 14.14 -8.63
N GLU A 546 16.72 14.11 -7.58
CA GLU A 546 17.71 13.07 -7.34
C GLU A 546 17.08 11.71 -6.99
N PHE A 547 15.98 11.69 -6.24
CA PHE A 547 15.23 10.47 -5.89
C PHE A 547 14.64 9.81 -7.14
N PHE A 548 13.98 10.58 -8.01
CA PHE A 548 13.45 10.08 -9.27
C PHE A 548 14.56 9.66 -10.22
N ALA A 549 15.61 10.47 -10.41
CA ALA A 549 16.75 10.15 -11.27
C ALA A 549 17.49 8.87 -10.86
N ARG A 550 17.44 8.48 -9.58
CA ARG A 550 18.04 7.24 -9.06
C ARG A 550 17.10 6.04 -9.09
N THR A 551 15.78 6.27 -9.04
CA THR A 551 14.75 5.21 -8.81
C THR A 551 13.98 4.83 -10.06
N LEU A 552 13.88 5.73 -11.03
CA LEU A 552 13.57 5.33 -12.40
C LEU A 552 14.69 4.43 -12.94
N PRO A 553 14.38 3.42 -13.76
CA PRO A 553 15.41 2.68 -14.50
C PRO A 553 16.23 3.68 -15.30
N THR A 554 17.57 3.60 -15.23
CA THR A 554 18.43 4.56 -15.92
C THR A 554 18.14 4.53 -17.41
N THR A 555 17.52 5.58 -17.93
CA THR A 555 17.46 5.84 -19.37
C THR A 555 18.85 6.23 -19.84
N THR A 556 19.74 5.23 -19.97
CA THR A 556 20.70 5.27 -21.07
C THR A 556 19.90 5.64 -22.31
N THR A 557 20.31 6.71 -22.99
CA THR A 557 19.75 7.10 -24.29
C THR A 557 20.24 6.12 -25.35
N THR A 558 19.84 4.86 -25.19
CA THR A 558 19.85 3.84 -26.21
C THR A 558 19.02 4.40 -27.34
N THR A 559 19.69 4.90 -28.38
CA THR A 559 19.09 5.09 -29.70
C THR A 559 18.27 3.84 -29.98
N LEU A 560 16.97 4.00 -30.24
CA LEU A 560 16.00 2.90 -30.37
C LEU A 560 16.65 1.68 -31.03
N PRO A 561 16.56 0.46 -30.42
CA PRO A 561 17.11 -0.74 -31.06
C PRO A 561 16.57 -0.77 -32.50
N PRO A 562 17.43 -0.89 -33.54
CA PRO A 562 17.05 -0.47 -34.88
C PRO A 562 15.77 -1.17 -35.32
N VAL A 563 14.70 -0.38 -35.52
CA VAL A 563 13.33 -0.89 -35.69
C VAL A 563 13.34 -2.04 -36.67
N CYS A 564 12.95 -3.23 -36.17
CA CYS A 564 12.98 -4.47 -36.91
C CYS A 564 12.18 -4.29 -38.20
N ARG A 565 12.86 -4.23 -39.34
CA ARG A 565 12.29 -3.76 -40.60
C ARG A 565 11.24 -4.72 -41.17
N LEU A 566 11.26 -5.96 -40.69
CA LEU A 566 10.30 -6.99 -41.04
C LEU A 566 9.05 -6.97 -40.13
N ASP A 567 8.97 -6.08 -39.13
CA ASP A 567 7.72 -5.79 -38.41
C ASP A 567 6.78 -5.00 -39.33
N LEU A 568 5.72 -5.66 -39.80
CA LEU A 568 4.73 -5.11 -40.72
C LEU A 568 3.40 -4.76 -40.06
N ASP A 569 3.03 -5.38 -38.93
CA ASP A 569 1.82 -5.02 -38.20
C ASP A 569 2.04 -3.98 -37.07
N GLY A 570 3.21 -3.95 -36.44
CA GLY A 570 3.61 -2.99 -35.41
C GLY A 570 3.55 -3.52 -33.98
N ASP A 571 3.51 -4.84 -33.76
CA ASP A 571 3.56 -5.42 -32.42
C ASP A 571 4.96 -5.41 -31.75
N GLY A 572 6.02 -5.11 -32.54
CA GLY A 572 7.41 -5.06 -32.11
C GLY A 572 8.23 -6.32 -32.40
N ILE A 573 7.65 -7.38 -32.99
CA ILE A 573 8.28 -8.68 -33.19
C ILE A 573 8.00 -9.23 -34.60
N ALA A 574 9.01 -9.25 -35.49
CA ALA A 574 8.82 -9.88 -36.81
C ALA A 574 8.49 -11.38 -36.71
N SER A 575 7.27 -11.72 -37.12
CA SER A 575 6.71 -13.05 -37.05
C SER A 575 6.66 -13.73 -38.44
N VAL A 576 6.87 -15.04 -38.47
CA VAL A 576 6.71 -15.82 -39.72
C VAL A 576 5.23 -16.13 -40.00
N ALA A 577 4.35 -15.97 -39.00
CA ALA A 577 2.91 -16.20 -39.13
C ALA A 577 2.18 -15.00 -39.77
N THR A 578 2.54 -13.78 -39.40
CA THR A 578 1.86 -12.56 -39.87
C THR A 578 2.70 -11.84 -40.93
N ASP A 579 3.88 -11.35 -40.56
CA ASP A 579 4.64 -10.38 -41.36
C ASP A 579 5.21 -11.01 -42.63
N VAL A 580 5.83 -12.18 -42.50
CA VAL A 580 6.38 -12.89 -43.67
C VAL A 580 5.26 -13.31 -44.63
N VAL A 581 4.04 -13.57 -44.15
CA VAL A 581 2.87 -13.84 -45.00
C VAL A 581 2.41 -12.58 -45.72
N TYR A 582 2.33 -11.43 -45.05
CA TYR A 582 2.01 -10.15 -45.68
C TYR A 582 3.06 -9.75 -46.73
N LEU A 583 4.36 -9.86 -46.41
CA LEU A 583 5.48 -9.62 -47.32
C LEU A 583 5.40 -10.50 -48.57
N SER A 584 5.21 -11.82 -48.38
CA SER A 584 5.07 -12.79 -49.47
C SER A 584 3.95 -12.42 -50.45
N ARG A 585 2.79 -11.98 -49.92
CA ARG A 585 1.61 -11.68 -50.73
C ARG A 585 1.75 -10.35 -51.46
N GLY A 586 2.34 -9.33 -50.83
CA GLY A 586 2.63 -8.05 -51.46
C GLY A 586 3.57 -8.22 -52.66
N LEU A 587 4.68 -8.96 -52.47
CA LEU A 587 5.65 -9.24 -53.54
C LEU A 587 5.06 -10.06 -54.71
N LEU A 588 4.10 -10.95 -54.45
CA LEU A 588 3.40 -11.73 -55.48
C LEU A 588 2.21 -10.97 -56.13
N GLY A 589 1.94 -9.72 -55.73
CA GLY A 589 0.78 -8.95 -56.22
C GLY A 589 -0.57 -9.59 -55.87
N LEU A 590 -0.62 -10.42 -54.82
CA LEU A 590 -1.82 -11.11 -54.38
C LEU A 590 -2.70 -10.20 -53.52
N THR A 591 -3.99 -10.49 -53.47
CA THR A 591 -4.91 -9.80 -52.56
C THR A 591 -4.45 -9.90 -51.10
N PRO A 592 -4.72 -8.90 -50.24
CA PRO A 592 -4.41 -8.98 -48.81
C PRO A 592 -5.02 -10.20 -48.12
N VAL A 593 -4.50 -10.54 -46.94
CA VAL A 593 -4.99 -11.70 -46.18
C VAL A 593 -6.41 -11.41 -45.66
N PRO A 594 -7.40 -12.32 -45.83
CA PRO A 594 -8.76 -12.08 -45.36
C PRO A 594 -8.82 -11.76 -43.85
N PRO A 595 -9.77 -10.93 -43.37
CA PRO A 595 -9.85 -10.56 -41.94
C PRO A 595 -9.95 -11.74 -40.97
N SER A 596 -10.43 -12.90 -41.42
CA SER A 596 -10.46 -14.16 -40.64
C SER A 596 -9.08 -14.73 -40.27
N PHE A 597 -7.99 -14.19 -40.81
CA PHE A 597 -6.61 -14.51 -40.42
C PHE A 597 -6.08 -13.61 -39.28
N ARG A 598 -6.77 -12.51 -38.96
CA ARG A 598 -6.36 -11.51 -37.95
C ARG A 598 -6.70 -11.94 -36.51
N THR A 599 -6.66 -13.23 -36.21
CA THR A 599 -7.19 -13.81 -34.96
C THR A 599 -6.10 -14.00 -33.89
N GLY A 600 -5.68 -12.91 -33.24
CA GLY A 600 -4.87 -12.99 -32.03
C GLY A 600 -4.26 -11.66 -31.58
N GLY A 601 -4.59 -11.22 -30.36
CA GLY A 601 -3.83 -10.24 -29.58
C GLY A 601 -3.80 -8.79 -30.08
N ALA A 602 -3.12 -8.55 -31.20
CA ALA A 602 -2.70 -7.22 -31.67
C ALA A 602 -3.67 -6.59 -32.68
N VAL A 603 -3.67 -5.25 -32.76
CA VAL A 603 -4.48 -4.49 -33.71
C VAL A 603 -3.74 -4.36 -35.04
N ILE A 604 -3.75 -5.44 -35.83
CA ILE A 604 -3.13 -5.47 -37.17
C ILE A 604 -3.67 -4.29 -38.01
N PRO A 605 -2.81 -3.46 -38.62
CA PRO A 605 -3.21 -2.21 -39.28
C PRO A 605 -3.98 -2.43 -40.60
N PRO A 606 -4.48 -1.35 -41.23
CA PRO A 606 -5.09 -1.42 -42.56
C PRO A 606 -4.10 -1.93 -43.61
N ASP A 607 -4.57 -2.71 -44.58
CA ASP A 607 -3.71 -3.35 -45.59
C ASP A 607 -2.91 -2.33 -46.44
N SER A 608 -3.37 -1.08 -46.54
CA SER A 608 -2.63 0.02 -47.18
C SER A 608 -1.35 0.40 -46.42
N VAL A 609 -1.41 0.46 -45.08
CA VAL A 609 -0.24 0.76 -44.23
C VAL A 609 0.79 -0.37 -44.34
N ILE A 610 0.32 -1.61 -44.42
CA ILE A 610 1.18 -2.79 -44.64
C ILE A 610 1.83 -2.74 -46.03
N ALA A 611 1.09 -2.37 -47.08
CA ALA A 611 1.62 -2.18 -48.42
C ALA A 611 2.64 -1.02 -48.48
N ASP A 612 2.44 0.06 -47.75
CA ASP A 612 3.39 1.17 -47.63
C ASP A 612 4.68 0.72 -46.91
N ARG A 613 4.58 -0.05 -45.81
CA ARG A 613 5.77 -0.63 -45.14
C ARG A 613 6.55 -1.58 -46.06
N ILE A 614 5.86 -2.47 -46.79
CA ILE A 614 6.49 -3.37 -47.80
C ILE A 614 7.17 -2.56 -48.90
N SER A 615 6.56 -1.44 -49.34
CA SER A 615 7.17 -0.56 -50.35
C SER A 615 8.42 0.17 -49.82
N GLN A 616 8.45 0.51 -48.52
CA GLN A 616 9.61 1.13 -47.87
C GLN A 616 10.78 0.15 -47.63
N LEU A 617 10.51 -1.16 -47.53
CA LEU A 617 11.56 -2.19 -47.49
C LEU A 617 12.38 -2.24 -48.78
N GLY A 618 11.74 -2.06 -49.94
CA GLY A 618 12.40 -1.98 -51.25
C GLY A 618 13.35 -3.16 -51.49
N ASN A 619 14.61 -2.87 -51.81
CA ASN A 619 15.65 -3.89 -52.05
C ASN A 619 16.33 -4.40 -50.76
N ALA A 620 15.96 -3.93 -49.56
CA ALA A 620 16.63 -4.39 -48.32
C ALA A 620 16.36 -5.88 -48.02
N ILE A 621 15.28 -6.42 -48.59
CA ILE A 621 14.84 -7.82 -48.51
C ILE A 621 15.45 -8.72 -49.60
N ASP A 622 16.35 -8.20 -50.45
CA ASP A 622 17.28 -9.00 -51.25
C ASP A 622 18.42 -9.48 -50.32
N VAL A 623 18.27 -10.69 -49.77
CA VAL A 623 19.18 -11.24 -48.76
C VAL A 623 20.18 -12.23 -49.35
N ASP A 624 19.92 -12.81 -50.52
CA ASP A 624 20.95 -13.56 -51.25
C ASP A 624 21.91 -12.66 -52.04
N GLY A 625 21.46 -11.45 -52.42
CA GLY A 625 22.26 -10.38 -53.04
C GLY A 625 22.32 -10.44 -54.56
N ASN A 626 21.41 -11.16 -55.23
CA ASN A 626 21.38 -11.29 -56.69
C ASN A 626 20.90 -10.03 -57.43
N GLY A 627 20.26 -9.08 -56.74
CA GLY A 627 19.70 -7.84 -57.30
C GLY A 627 18.19 -7.90 -57.58
N VAL A 628 17.52 -9.03 -57.31
CA VAL A 628 16.10 -9.28 -57.55
C VAL A 628 15.47 -9.97 -56.34
N VAL A 629 14.65 -9.23 -55.59
CA VAL A 629 13.86 -9.77 -54.47
C VAL A 629 12.94 -10.88 -54.96
N SER A 630 13.08 -12.09 -54.40
CA SER A 630 12.37 -13.28 -54.83
C SER A 630 11.67 -14.01 -53.68
N VAL A 631 10.38 -14.31 -53.82
CA VAL A 631 9.61 -15.04 -52.79
C VAL A 631 10.03 -16.52 -52.70
N SER A 632 10.64 -17.06 -53.76
CA SER A 632 11.20 -18.42 -53.80
C SER A 632 12.50 -18.59 -53.02
N THR A 633 13.28 -17.52 -52.83
CA THR A 633 14.65 -17.61 -52.30
C THR A 633 14.81 -16.74 -51.07
N ASP A 634 14.71 -15.41 -51.20
CA ASP A 634 14.94 -14.45 -50.13
C ASP A 634 13.99 -14.65 -48.95
N VAL A 635 12.69 -14.71 -49.25
CA VAL A 635 11.64 -14.89 -48.24
C VAL A 635 11.74 -16.26 -47.57
N VAL A 636 12.23 -17.28 -48.28
CA VAL A 636 12.52 -18.61 -47.70
C VAL A 636 13.72 -18.55 -46.75
N TYR A 637 14.79 -17.84 -47.09
CA TYR A 637 15.94 -17.66 -46.20
C TYR A 637 15.56 -16.85 -44.95
N ILE A 638 14.80 -15.76 -45.09
CA ILE A 638 14.23 -14.96 -43.99
C ILE A 638 13.37 -15.86 -43.08
N SER A 639 12.41 -16.60 -43.64
CA SER A 639 11.51 -17.51 -42.90
C SER A 639 12.28 -18.53 -42.07
N ARG A 640 13.32 -19.15 -42.66
CA ARG A 640 14.10 -20.21 -41.99
C ARG A 640 15.00 -19.66 -40.90
N ARG A 641 15.56 -18.45 -41.08
CA ARG A 641 16.35 -17.76 -40.04
C ARG A 641 15.48 -17.43 -38.83
N LEU A 642 14.32 -16.82 -39.04
CA LEU A 642 13.37 -16.44 -37.96
C LEU A 642 12.80 -17.66 -37.21
N LEU A 643 12.59 -18.80 -37.89
CA LEU A 643 12.16 -20.06 -37.26
C LEU A 643 13.31 -20.90 -36.66
N GLY A 644 14.55 -20.41 -36.67
CA GLY A 644 15.72 -21.16 -36.16
C GLY A 644 15.99 -22.48 -36.92
N LEU A 645 15.51 -22.62 -38.15
CA LEU A 645 15.61 -23.83 -38.95
C LEU A 645 16.99 -23.98 -39.59
N THR A 646 17.36 -25.21 -39.93
CA THR A 646 18.58 -25.49 -40.71
C THR A 646 18.59 -24.70 -42.03
N PRO A 647 19.75 -24.19 -42.49
CA PRO A 647 19.83 -23.50 -43.77
C PRO A 647 19.43 -24.40 -44.96
N VAL A 648 19.15 -23.79 -46.11
CA VAL A 648 18.75 -24.52 -47.32
C VAL A 648 19.92 -25.39 -47.81
N PRO A 649 19.72 -26.67 -48.18
CA PRO A 649 20.81 -27.55 -48.58
C PRO A 649 21.69 -26.99 -49.72
N PRO A 650 23.01 -27.23 -49.73
CA PRO A 650 23.92 -26.66 -50.73
C PRO A 650 23.56 -26.95 -52.20
N SER A 651 22.76 -28.00 -52.47
CA SER A 651 22.22 -28.28 -53.80
C SER A 651 21.37 -27.15 -54.39
N PHE A 652 20.78 -26.29 -53.55
CA PHE A 652 20.00 -25.12 -53.99
C PHE A 652 20.88 -24.00 -54.59
N ARG A 653 22.16 -23.94 -54.22
CA ARG A 653 23.17 -23.05 -54.84
C ARG A 653 23.79 -23.61 -56.13
N LEU A 654 23.48 -24.86 -56.51
CA LEU A 654 23.97 -25.44 -57.77
C LEU A 654 23.13 -24.97 -58.98
N SER A 655 21.92 -24.49 -58.75
CA SER A 655 21.06 -23.84 -59.75
C SER A 655 21.37 -22.34 -59.93
N ASP A 656 21.88 -21.67 -58.90
CA ASP A 656 22.32 -20.28 -58.98
C ASP A 656 23.55 -20.06 -58.08
N SER A 657 24.69 -19.78 -58.71
CA SER A 657 25.98 -19.57 -58.05
C SER A 657 26.22 -18.13 -57.58
N SER A 658 25.27 -17.22 -57.76
CA SER A 658 25.31 -15.86 -57.20
C SER A 658 24.89 -15.81 -55.73
N ILE A 659 24.06 -16.78 -55.30
CA ILE A 659 23.53 -16.91 -53.93
C ILE A 659 24.68 -17.01 -52.91
N ALA A 660 24.75 -16.03 -52.01
CA ALA A 660 25.77 -15.94 -50.96
C ALA A 660 25.74 -17.14 -49.97
N SER A 661 26.80 -17.28 -49.16
CA SER A 661 26.88 -18.34 -48.13
C SER A 661 25.89 -18.10 -46.98
N ASP A 662 25.49 -19.18 -46.28
CA ASP A 662 24.45 -19.10 -45.25
C ASP A 662 24.80 -18.13 -44.11
N ALA A 663 26.09 -17.95 -43.81
CA ALA A 663 26.57 -16.98 -42.83
C ALA A 663 26.38 -15.52 -43.30
N VAL A 664 26.57 -15.24 -44.60
CA VAL A 664 26.35 -13.91 -45.18
C VAL A 664 24.85 -13.60 -45.29
N ILE A 665 24.05 -14.59 -45.69
CA ILE A 665 22.58 -14.45 -45.75
C ILE A 665 22.02 -14.25 -44.34
N ALA A 666 22.43 -15.05 -43.35
CA ALA A 666 22.01 -14.88 -41.96
C ALA A 666 22.36 -13.48 -41.44
N ALA A 667 23.60 -13.01 -41.63
CA ALA A 667 24.00 -11.66 -41.22
C ALA A 667 23.20 -10.53 -41.90
N ARG A 668 22.72 -10.74 -43.13
CA ARG A 668 21.81 -9.79 -43.81
C ARG A 668 20.40 -9.81 -43.22
N VAL A 669 19.85 -10.98 -42.89
CA VAL A 669 18.55 -11.08 -42.20
C VAL A 669 18.63 -10.48 -40.79
N ASP A 670 19.72 -10.74 -40.05
CA ASP A 670 19.97 -10.16 -38.73
C ASP A 670 20.11 -8.63 -38.80
N ALA A 671 20.63 -8.09 -39.91
CA ALA A 671 20.69 -6.64 -40.16
C ALA A 671 19.33 -6.01 -40.51
N LEU A 672 18.30 -6.81 -40.82
CA LEU A 672 16.91 -6.33 -40.95
C LEU A 672 16.22 -6.26 -39.58
N CYS A 673 16.52 -7.19 -38.68
CA CYS A 673 15.95 -7.27 -37.34
C CYS A 673 17.02 -7.66 -36.31
N PRO A 674 17.82 -6.71 -35.81
CA PRO A 674 18.80 -6.97 -34.77
C PRO A 674 18.09 -7.35 -33.46
N HIS A 675 18.61 -8.40 -32.81
CA HIS A 675 18.16 -8.90 -31.51
C HIS A 675 18.67 -8.06 -30.33
#